data_AF-A0A5K7Y225-F1
#
_entry.id   AF-A0A5K7Y225-F1
#
_cell.length_a   1.000
_cell.length_b   1.000
_cell.length_c   1.000
_cell.angle_alpha   90.00
_cell.angle_beta   90.00
_cell.angle_gamma   90.00
#
_symmetry.space_group_name_H-M   'P 1'
#
loop_
_entity.id
_entity.type
_entity.pdbx_description
1 polymer ?
#
loop_
_entity_poly.entity_id
_entity_poly.type
_entity_poly.pdbx_seq_one_letter_code
_entity_poly.pdbx_strand_id
1 'polypeptide(L)'
;MIKRFRLEQKSRFEKIIIAQFLSEMLDKFISGQPGPVEIGSEQGGIIEWDDVVILHNDRTYEHLQIKRQTTDFCNKNSDKTKVTIKPRRTKETGKECSEKGKEPANSVLDSAFLSLASWSKENNNSKRFFNLILIGGNLEIKKDFRVSHLEEICKTCGQDGTEPNALDNRNDGPTTRAYNWLTTWCGFSDWTHIKNTLSRCKVTCVGNDEYVEKQVINLLDRHFTDSSATLAVLLDYISRETSDVASIKPRTLLRHLNDYLKPEIEKWTQYLMSPSKPGSGYLWSVSGIHDVDSEASESSATVVEKLWGQSSKNCSLRVYADCTPPNSNLTLHSAVLRLALHLQNGKQGLIYQEPLWRSFIFNELGYTLGNSDDDLEDLVWIENSEALTCAFQRELKTHTDTRKEAEDLDKSMDYIVWERLCYKVSERLERINDTSLMSAMEATWQVWSETLTSDSVCRRKFLVKLLYPSTEGKNEKHALRIGPKNINLLVNAIETLLLVAVAIGDSEANWESFPSFGKVLSIALKNWSGPSDDNQEVRELSDDSLTAIIGPNPPPVVILSGVSASPSELLNEGMADDAEAATSMAAERQPYLLVTRSRSFNQLRKGSLNKLQDYFGKHLKEQYDARQNAIEGNGERRL
;
A
#
# COMPACT_ATOMS: atom_id res chain seq x y z
N MET A 1 18.64 21.57 -0.72
CA MET A 1 17.61 21.22 -1.72
C MET A 1 18.37 20.83 -2.98
N ILE A 2 18.22 19.59 -3.45
CA ILE A 2 18.92 19.06 -4.63
C ILE A 2 18.30 19.69 -5.89
N LYS A 3 19.12 20.19 -6.82
CA LYS A 3 18.70 20.84 -8.07
C LYS A 3 19.67 20.55 -9.25
N ARG A 4 19.08 19.98 -10.31
CA ARG A 4 19.47 19.79 -11.75
C ARG A 4 20.90 19.47 -12.18
N PHE A 5 21.03 18.28 -12.78
CA PHE A 5 22.11 17.90 -13.69
C PHE A 5 22.35 18.92 -14.85
N ARG A 6 23.61 19.30 -15.11
CA ARG A 6 23.99 19.90 -16.41
C ARG A 6 24.18 18.80 -17.48
N LEU A 7 23.09 18.12 -17.87
CA LEU A 7 23.13 16.96 -18.78
C LEU A 7 23.18 17.31 -20.28
N GLU A 8 22.85 18.55 -20.68
CA GLU A 8 22.90 19.00 -22.09
C GLU A 8 24.32 18.94 -22.69
N GLN A 9 25.36 18.81 -21.85
CA GLN A 9 26.76 18.67 -22.25
C GLN A 9 27.42 17.35 -21.82
N LYS A 10 26.66 16.44 -21.18
CA LYS A 10 27.22 15.19 -20.66
C LYS A 10 27.34 14.13 -21.76
N SER A 11 28.47 13.44 -21.75
CA SER A 11 28.80 12.33 -22.63
C SER A 11 27.82 11.17 -22.47
N ARG A 12 27.67 10.34 -23.51
CA ARG A 12 26.86 9.10 -23.47
C ARG A 12 27.22 8.23 -22.26
N PHE A 13 28.51 8.12 -21.94
CA PHE A 13 29.00 7.35 -20.79
C PHE A 13 28.41 7.83 -19.46
N GLU A 14 28.41 9.13 -19.21
CA GLU A 14 27.83 9.67 -17.96
C GLU A 14 26.33 9.38 -17.85
N LYS A 15 25.60 9.45 -18.98
CA LYS A 15 24.18 9.09 -19.02
C LYS A 15 23.95 7.62 -18.71
N ILE A 16 24.80 6.72 -19.24
CA ILE A 16 24.73 5.29 -18.96
C ILE A 16 25.02 5.00 -17.47
N ILE A 17 25.98 5.71 -16.87
CA ILE A 17 26.27 5.59 -15.43
C ILE A 17 25.08 6.06 -14.59
N ILE A 18 24.47 7.19 -14.94
CA ILE A 18 23.26 7.67 -14.26
C ILE A 18 22.11 6.64 -14.41
N ALA A 19 21.95 6.07 -15.61
CA ALA A 19 20.96 5.01 -15.86
C ALA A 19 21.20 3.76 -15.00
N GLN A 20 22.47 3.40 -14.74
CA GLN A 20 22.79 2.32 -13.81
C GLN A 20 22.27 2.61 -12.40
N PHE A 21 22.61 3.77 -11.82
CA PHE A 21 22.15 4.13 -10.47
C PHE A 21 20.63 4.25 -10.38
N LEU A 22 19.97 4.77 -11.40
CA LEU A 22 18.51 4.84 -11.46
C LEU A 22 17.88 3.43 -11.54
N SER A 23 18.49 2.51 -12.28
CA SER A 23 18.02 1.13 -12.37
C SER A 23 18.19 0.37 -11.05
N GLU A 24 19.31 0.58 -10.34
CA GLU A 24 19.52 0.04 -8.99
C GLU A 24 18.52 0.63 -7.97
N MET A 25 18.20 1.91 -8.09
CA MET A 25 17.19 2.58 -7.27
C MET A 25 15.79 2.01 -7.53
N LEU A 26 15.43 1.76 -8.79
CA LEU A 26 14.16 1.12 -9.16
C LEU A 26 14.07 -0.32 -8.67
N ASP A 27 15.12 -1.12 -8.85
CA ASP A 27 15.19 -2.51 -8.41
C ASP A 27 14.88 -2.63 -6.91
N LYS A 28 15.50 -1.77 -6.11
CA LYS A 28 15.26 -1.68 -4.66
C LYS A 28 13.85 -1.19 -4.34
N PHE A 29 13.37 -0.16 -5.04
CA PHE A 29 12.03 0.40 -4.80
C PHE A 29 10.91 -0.60 -5.10
N ILE A 30 10.96 -1.28 -6.26
CA ILE A 30 9.99 -2.30 -6.65
C ILE A 30 10.01 -3.46 -5.65
N SER A 31 11.19 -3.83 -5.16
CA SER A 31 11.35 -4.91 -4.17
C SER A 31 11.08 -4.48 -2.72
N GLY A 32 10.78 -3.20 -2.46
CA GLY A 32 10.58 -2.66 -1.11
C GLY A 32 11.83 -2.63 -0.22
N GLN A 33 13.01 -2.73 -0.83
CA GLN A 33 14.29 -2.69 -0.13
C GLN A 33 14.75 -1.25 0.11
N PRO A 34 15.61 -1.03 1.13
CA PRO A 34 16.22 0.27 1.36
C PRO A 34 17.11 0.69 0.18
N GLY A 35 16.83 1.88 -0.34
CA GLY A 35 17.53 2.45 -1.49
C GLY A 35 17.59 3.98 -1.46
N PRO A 36 18.18 4.58 -2.49
CA PRO A 36 18.21 6.04 -2.63
C PRO A 36 16.79 6.65 -2.71
N VAL A 37 16.63 7.84 -2.14
CA VAL A 37 15.36 8.61 -2.16
C VAL A 37 15.28 9.47 -3.42
N GLU A 38 16.39 10.10 -3.80
CA GLU A 38 16.46 11.04 -4.91
C GLU A 38 17.82 10.95 -5.61
N ILE A 39 17.83 11.10 -6.93
CA ILE A 39 19.05 11.33 -7.70
C ILE A 39 18.91 12.64 -8.47
N GLY A 40 19.88 13.53 -8.32
CA GLY A 40 19.93 14.80 -9.02
C GLY A 40 21.35 15.35 -9.07
N SER A 41 21.51 16.64 -8.89
CA SER A 41 22.79 17.27 -8.54
C SER A 41 22.55 18.37 -7.50
N GLU A 42 23.57 18.77 -6.78
CA GLU A 42 23.48 19.90 -5.86
C GLU A 42 24.05 21.15 -6.55
N GLN A 43 23.29 22.26 -6.59
CA GLN A 43 23.91 23.55 -6.89
C GLN A 43 24.64 24.06 -5.64
N GLY A 44 25.97 24.19 -5.73
CA GLY A 44 26.76 25.00 -4.79
C GLY A 44 27.41 24.26 -3.62
N GLY A 45 27.50 22.92 -3.65
CA GLY A 45 28.26 22.15 -2.66
C GLY A 45 29.77 22.20 -2.90
N ILE A 46 30.22 21.59 -4.01
CA ILE A 46 31.62 21.49 -4.42
C ILE A 46 31.75 21.65 -5.95
N ILE A 47 32.13 22.85 -6.39
CA ILE A 47 32.01 23.34 -7.79
C ILE A 47 32.63 22.40 -8.84
N GLU A 48 33.77 21.77 -8.55
CA GLU A 48 34.49 20.93 -9.52
C GLU A 48 34.32 19.42 -9.27
N TRP A 49 33.48 19.00 -8.30
CA TRP A 49 33.27 17.59 -7.95
C TRP A 49 31.85 17.08 -8.22
N ASP A 50 30.83 17.93 -8.07
CA ASP A 50 29.43 17.50 -8.02
C ASP A 50 28.81 17.24 -9.41
N ASP A 51 29.23 16.18 -10.10
CA ASP A 51 28.60 15.77 -11.36
C ASP A 51 27.18 15.22 -11.11
N VAL A 52 27.01 14.40 -10.06
CA VAL A 52 25.72 13.78 -9.65
C VAL A 52 25.67 13.72 -8.13
N VAL A 53 24.49 13.95 -7.55
CA VAL A 53 24.27 13.83 -6.10
C VAL A 53 23.11 12.87 -5.85
N ILE A 54 23.37 11.87 -5.03
CA ILE A 54 22.40 10.88 -4.57
C ILE A 54 22.04 11.21 -3.13
N LEU A 55 20.74 11.38 -2.86
CA LEU A 55 20.22 11.44 -1.51
C LEU A 55 19.85 10.03 -1.04
N HIS A 56 20.55 9.59 -0.01
CA HIS A 56 20.17 8.40 0.77
C HIS A 56 19.31 8.83 1.97
N ASN A 57 18.95 7.89 2.85
CA ASN A 57 18.14 8.18 4.04
C ASN A 57 18.89 9.11 5.03
N ASP A 58 18.17 9.77 5.95
CA ASP A 58 18.74 10.57 7.07
C ASP A 58 19.67 11.74 6.68
N ARG A 59 19.44 12.37 5.52
CA ARG A 59 20.26 13.48 4.99
C ARG A 59 21.72 13.07 4.75
N THR A 60 21.96 11.81 4.41
CA THR A 60 23.26 11.35 3.90
C THR A 60 23.30 11.58 2.39
N TYR A 61 24.38 12.20 1.91
CA TYR A 61 24.54 12.55 0.49
C TYR A 61 25.76 11.86 -0.09
N GLU A 62 25.63 11.29 -1.28
CA GLU A 62 26.75 10.76 -2.05
C GLU A 62 26.97 11.62 -3.30
N HIS A 63 28.19 12.13 -3.43
CA HIS A 63 28.63 13.06 -4.47
C HIS A 63 29.50 12.32 -5.46
N LEU A 64 28.99 12.12 -6.67
CA LEU A 64 29.68 11.41 -7.73
C LEU A 64 30.42 12.40 -8.64
N GLN A 65 31.68 12.08 -8.94
CA GLN A 65 32.48 12.69 -9.98
C GLN A 65 32.71 11.63 -11.06
N ILE A 66 32.19 11.82 -12.27
CA ILE A 66 32.22 10.83 -13.34
C ILE A 66 33.18 11.32 -14.43
N LYS A 67 34.17 10.50 -14.82
CA LYS A 67 35.10 10.86 -15.90
C LYS A 67 35.31 9.70 -16.88
N ARG A 68 34.90 9.92 -18.13
CA ARG A 68 35.13 9.03 -19.29
C ARG A 68 36.56 9.18 -19.84
N GLN A 69 37.55 9.00 -18.99
CA GLN A 69 38.95 9.17 -19.37
C GLN A 69 39.52 7.84 -19.89
N THR A 70 40.08 7.83 -21.10
CA THR A 70 40.71 6.64 -21.73
C THR A 70 42.23 6.76 -21.90
N THR A 71 42.79 7.95 -21.69
CA THR A 71 44.23 8.22 -21.69
C THR A 71 44.67 8.81 -20.35
N ASP A 72 45.96 8.81 -20.05
CA ASP A 72 46.46 9.38 -18.80
C ASP A 72 46.03 10.84 -18.59
N PHE A 73 45.75 11.22 -17.35
CA PHE A 73 45.29 12.57 -16.98
C PHE A 73 46.44 13.58 -17.07
N CYS A 74 47.65 13.16 -16.72
CA CYS A 74 48.82 14.01 -16.73
C CYS A 74 50.12 13.21 -16.65
N ASN A 75 51.10 13.57 -17.47
CA ASN A 75 52.44 12.95 -17.45
C ASN A 75 53.46 13.77 -16.62
N LYS A 76 52.99 14.74 -15.82
CA LYS A 76 53.84 15.58 -14.96
C LYS A 76 54.19 14.84 -13.67
N ASN A 77 55.28 15.26 -13.02
CA ASN A 77 55.68 14.74 -11.71
C ASN A 77 54.57 14.99 -10.67
N SER A 78 54.38 14.04 -9.74
CA SER A 78 53.44 14.17 -8.62
C SER A 78 53.77 15.34 -7.69
N ASP A 79 55.04 15.75 -7.65
CA ASP A 79 55.49 16.91 -6.90
C ASP A 79 55.58 18.14 -7.82
N LYS A 80 54.67 19.12 -7.62
CA LYS A 80 54.62 20.36 -8.43
C LYS A 80 55.95 21.11 -8.37
N THR A 81 56.71 21.00 -7.29
CA THR A 81 58.00 21.68 -7.09
C THR A 81 59.13 21.11 -7.96
N LYS A 82 58.97 19.87 -8.45
CA LYS A 82 59.95 19.18 -9.31
C LYS A 82 59.65 19.31 -10.80
N VAL A 83 58.64 20.09 -11.18
CA VAL A 83 58.30 20.35 -12.59
C VAL A 83 59.38 21.24 -13.19
N THR A 84 60.21 20.67 -14.07
CA THR A 84 61.28 21.40 -14.76
C THR A 84 60.67 22.42 -15.74
N ILE A 85 60.72 23.71 -15.39
CA ILE A 85 60.49 24.79 -16.36
C ILE A 85 61.67 24.71 -17.35
N LYS A 86 61.44 24.22 -18.57
CA LYS A 86 62.51 24.20 -19.59
C LYS A 86 62.97 25.65 -19.82
N PRO A 87 64.26 25.99 -19.56
CA PRO A 87 64.78 27.28 -20.00
C PRO A 87 64.86 27.26 -21.52
N ARG A 88 64.26 28.26 -22.16
CA ARG A 88 64.33 28.45 -23.62
C ARG A 88 65.80 28.67 -23.98
N ARG A 89 66.34 27.86 -24.89
CA ARG A 89 67.67 28.08 -25.48
C ARG A 89 67.72 29.52 -26.01
N THR A 90 68.67 30.28 -25.49
CA THR A 90 69.09 31.59 -25.99
C THR A 90 69.38 31.49 -27.48
N LYS A 91 68.59 32.18 -28.30
CA LYS A 91 69.06 32.76 -29.55
C LYS A 91 68.98 34.26 -29.42
N GLU A 92 70.13 34.87 -29.59
CA GLU A 92 70.39 36.30 -29.62
C GLU A 92 69.46 37.00 -30.59
N THR A 93 68.68 37.97 -30.09
CA THR A 93 68.55 39.35 -30.60
C THR A 93 67.35 39.99 -29.89
N GLY A 94 67.57 41.22 -29.42
CA GLY A 94 66.75 41.87 -28.40
C GLY A 94 65.27 42.03 -28.75
N LYS A 95 64.43 41.62 -27.80
CA LYS A 95 63.18 42.29 -27.43
C LYS A 95 62.82 41.80 -26.02
N GLU A 96 62.77 42.73 -25.07
CA GLU A 96 62.22 42.47 -23.74
C GLU A 96 60.77 42.02 -23.88
N CYS A 97 60.52 40.72 -23.68
CA CYS A 97 59.21 40.19 -23.36
C CYS A 97 59.29 39.63 -21.94
N SER A 98 58.75 40.40 -21.00
CA SER A 98 58.45 39.98 -19.64
C SER A 98 57.26 39.01 -19.63
N GLU A 99 57.46 37.78 -20.09
CA GLU A 99 56.53 36.68 -19.82
C GLU A 99 56.93 36.00 -18.50
N LYS A 100 56.26 36.39 -17.41
CA LYS A 100 56.27 35.63 -16.14
C LYS A 100 55.96 34.16 -16.46
N GLY A 101 56.78 33.24 -15.93
CA GLY A 101 56.60 31.80 -16.13
C GLY A 101 55.17 31.39 -15.79
N LYS A 102 54.42 30.91 -16.78
CA LYS A 102 53.06 30.41 -16.58
C LYS A 102 53.13 29.17 -15.68
N GLU A 103 52.42 29.21 -14.55
CA GLU A 103 52.27 28.04 -13.70
C GLU A 103 51.76 26.84 -14.54
N PRO A 104 52.23 25.62 -14.25
CA PRO A 104 51.77 24.45 -14.97
C PRO A 104 50.26 24.28 -14.74
N ALA A 105 49.49 24.25 -15.84
CA ALA A 105 48.04 24.07 -15.79
C ALA A 105 47.65 22.79 -15.01
N ASN A 106 46.62 22.93 -14.17
CA ASN A 106 45.99 21.84 -13.42
C ASN A 106 45.25 20.89 -14.38
N SER A 107 45.32 19.60 -14.12
CA SER A 107 44.44 18.60 -14.73
C SER A 107 43.05 18.65 -14.11
N VAL A 108 42.08 18.01 -14.76
CA VAL A 108 40.69 17.95 -14.26
C VAL A 108 40.60 17.31 -12.87
N LEU A 109 41.43 16.29 -12.58
CA LEU A 109 41.49 15.69 -11.25
C LEU A 109 42.18 16.60 -10.22
N ASP A 110 43.21 17.36 -10.62
CA ASP A 110 43.86 18.33 -9.70
C ASP A 110 42.85 19.37 -9.22
N SER A 111 42.06 19.92 -10.14
CA SER A 111 40.94 20.82 -9.85
C SER A 111 39.90 20.18 -8.91
N ALA A 112 39.36 19.02 -9.29
CA ALA A 112 38.34 18.33 -8.49
C ALA A 112 38.78 18.08 -7.03
N PHE A 113 40.01 17.58 -6.84
CA PHE A 113 40.55 17.34 -5.50
C PHE A 113 40.94 18.64 -4.78
N LEU A 114 41.31 19.71 -5.48
CA LEU A 114 41.50 21.05 -4.90
C LEU A 114 40.20 21.62 -4.33
N SER A 115 39.11 21.51 -5.09
CA SER A 115 37.78 21.89 -4.63
C SER A 115 37.33 21.06 -3.42
N LEU A 116 37.55 19.74 -3.47
CA LEU A 116 37.25 18.84 -2.35
C LEU A 116 38.05 19.18 -1.09
N ALA A 117 39.35 19.45 -1.22
CA ALA A 117 40.23 19.83 -0.11
C ALA A 117 39.85 21.15 0.54
N SER A 118 39.36 22.11 -0.26
CA SER A 118 38.89 23.40 0.24
C SER A 118 37.62 23.22 1.05
N TRP A 119 36.69 22.41 0.55
CA TRP A 119 35.43 22.12 1.22
C TRP A 119 35.59 21.31 2.51
N SER A 120 36.47 20.31 2.53
CA SER A 120 36.67 19.43 3.70
C SER A 120 37.22 20.17 4.91
N LYS A 121 38.06 21.20 4.72
CA LYS A 121 38.57 22.06 5.81
C LYS A 121 37.46 22.66 6.66
N GLU A 122 36.36 23.05 6.03
CA GLU A 122 35.22 23.70 6.68
C GLU A 122 34.15 22.70 7.16
N ASN A 123 34.21 21.43 6.71
CA ASN A 123 33.13 20.45 6.84
C ASN A 123 33.59 19.07 7.36
N ASN A 124 34.41 19.06 8.41
CA ASN A 124 35.01 17.83 8.96
C ASN A 124 33.99 16.80 9.51
N ASN A 125 32.79 17.22 9.95
CA ASN A 125 31.77 16.34 10.54
C ASN A 125 30.55 16.08 9.64
N SER A 126 30.69 16.28 8.32
CA SER A 126 29.57 16.12 7.38
C SER A 126 29.25 14.64 7.09
N LYS A 127 27.96 14.35 6.90
CA LYS A 127 27.44 13.04 6.45
C LYS A 127 27.48 12.88 4.92
N ARG A 128 28.51 13.43 4.28
CA ARG A 128 28.68 13.40 2.81
C ARG A 128 29.77 12.42 2.43
N PHE A 129 29.51 11.62 1.41
CA PHE A 129 30.42 10.67 0.80
C PHE A 129 30.75 11.11 -0.62
N PHE A 130 31.95 10.78 -1.08
CA PHE A 130 32.46 11.19 -2.39
C PHE A 130 32.84 9.95 -3.19
N ASN A 131 32.46 9.87 -4.45
CA ASN A 131 32.74 8.72 -5.29
C ASN A 131 33.28 9.16 -6.66
N LEU A 132 34.49 8.75 -6.98
CA LEU A 132 35.14 9.01 -8.26
C LEU A 132 34.94 7.81 -9.18
N ILE A 133 34.17 7.99 -10.26
CA ILE A 133 33.81 6.94 -11.22
C ILE A 133 34.66 7.07 -12.49
N LEU A 134 35.40 6.01 -12.81
CA LEU A 134 36.37 5.95 -13.90
C LEU A 134 36.24 4.67 -14.74
N ILE A 135 36.75 4.69 -15.98
CA ILE A 135 36.74 3.52 -16.87
C ILE A 135 37.68 2.41 -16.35
N GLY A 136 38.86 2.77 -15.83
CA GLY A 136 39.82 1.77 -15.37
C GLY A 136 40.91 2.32 -14.46
N GLY A 137 41.45 1.45 -13.60
CA GLY A 137 42.44 1.80 -12.57
C GLY A 137 43.88 1.99 -13.06
N ASN A 138 44.18 1.62 -14.32
CA ASN A 138 45.53 1.66 -14.87
C ASN A 138 45.98 3.06 -15.34
N LEU A 139 45.07 4.03 -15.41
CA LEU A 139 45.34 5.38 -15.88
C LEU A 139 46.26 6.13 -14.91
N GLU A 140 47.24 6.86 -15.46
CA GLU A 140 48.11 7.72 -14.67
C GLU A 140 47.42 9.06 -14.35
N ILE A 141 47.32 9.36 -13.06
CA ILE A 141 46.91 10.68 -12.55
C ILE A 141 48.08 11.67 -12.69
N LYS A 142 49.28 11.18 -12.35
CA LYS A 142 50.58 11.83 -12.52
C LYS A 142 51.58 10.75 -12.94
N LYS A 143 52.76 11.16 -13.39
CA LYS A 143 53.85 10.25 -13.73
C LYS A 143 54.08 9.23 -12.62
N ASP A 144 54.00 7.94 -12.96
CA ASP A 144 54.19 6.80 -12.04
C ASP A 144 53.15 6.72 -10.88
N PHE A 145 52.06 7.49 -10.93
CA PHE A 145 50.98 7.50 -9.95
C PHE A 145 49.62 7.23 -10.62
N ARG A 146 49.10 6.01 -10.42
CA ARG A 146 47.89 5.49 -11.06
C ARG A 146 46.65 5.62 -10.20
N VAL A 147 45.49 5.54 -10.83
CA VAL A 147 44.18 5.49 -10.17
C VAL A 147 44.08 4.33 -9.18
N SER A 148 44.64 3.16 -9.49
CA SER A 148 44.67 2.01 -8.55
C SER A 148 45.40 2.32 -7.25
N HIS A 149 46.46 3.15 -7.30
CA HIS A 149 47.16 3.61 -6.10
C HIS A 149 46.30 4.57 -5.27
N LEU A 150 45.55 5.46 -5.92
CA LEU A 150 44.60 6.35 -5.23
C LEU A 150 43.48 5.54 -4.56
N GLU A 151 42.93 4.54 -5.24
CA GLU A 151 41.92 3.63 -4.69
C GLU A 151 42.43 2.91 -3.43
N GLU A 152 43.66 2.39 -3.46
CA GLU A 152 44.27 1.73 -2.31
C GLU A 152 44.43 2.68 -1.10
N ILE A 153 44.82 3.93 -1.37
CA ILE A 153 44.99 4.94 -0.33
C ILE A 153 43.64 5.34 0.26
N CYS A 154 42.60 5.53 -0.57
CA CYS A 154 41.24 5.76 -0.07
C CYS A 154 40.76 4.63 0.85
N LYS A 155 40.98 3.37 0.44
CA LYS A 155 40.64 2.20 1.28
C LYS A 155 41.42 2.20 2.59
N THR A 156 42.72 2.49 2.55
CA THR A 156 43.58 2.53 3.75
C THR A 156 43.15 3.65 4.71
N CYS A 157 42.82 4.84 4.20
CA CYS A 157 42.33 5.96 5.00
C CYS A 157 40.95 5.68 5.63
N GLY A 158 40.13 4.83 5.00
CA GLY A 158 38.81 4.43 5.51
C GLY A 158 38.82 3.28 6.51
N GLN A 159 39.95 2.61 6.76
CA GLN A 159 40.06 1.54 7.75
C GLN A 159 40.10 2.08 9.20
N ASP A 160 39.36 1.41 10.08
CA ASP A 160 39.40 1.68 11.52
C ASP A 160 40.81 1.41 12.09
N GLY A 161 41.35 2.38 12.81
CA GLY A 161 42.68 2.29 13.43
C GLY A 161 43.86 2.81 12.60
N THR A 162 43.66 3.24 11.35
CA THR A 162 44.74 3.85 10.55
C THR A 162 45.18 5.19 11.15
N GLU A 163 46.40 5.32 11.66
CA GLU A 163 46.91 6.61 12.17
C GLU A 163 47.63 7.42 11.08
N PRO A 164 47.51 8.77 11.07
CA PRO A 164 48.27 9.63 10.14
C PRO A 164 49.79 9.39 10.19
N ASN A 165 50.34 9.10 11.38
CA ASN A 165 51.75 8.78 11.57
C ASN A 165 52.15 7.45 10.89
N ALA A 166 51.23 6.48 10.83
CA ALA A 166 51.49 5.21 10.16
C ALA A 166 51.53 5.38 8.63
N LEU A 167 50.72 6.29 8.08
CA LEU A 167 50.75 6.64 6.65
C LEU A 167 52.03 7.40 6.28
N ASP A 168 52.50 8.29 7.16
CA ASP A 168 53.72 9.06 6.94
C ASP A 168 54.99 8.20 6.94
N ASN A 169 55.01 7.15 7.77
CA ASN A 169 56.12 6.21 7.88
C ASN A 169 56.08 5.06 6.85
N ARG A 170 55.10 5.04 5.95
CA ARG A 170 54.93 3.97 4.95
C ARG A 170 55.97 4.14 3.84
N ASN A 171 56.92 3.19 3.76
CA ASN A 171 58.00 3.19 2.76
C ASN A 171 57.57 2.54 1.43
N ASP A 172 56.55 3.08 0.78
CA ASP A 172 56.19 2.70 -0.58
C ASP A 172 56.07 3.91 -1.51
N GLY A 173 56.62 3.77 -2.73
CA GLY A 173 56.61 4.83 -3.72
C GLY A 173 55.23 5.43 -4.03
N PRO A 174 54.14 4.64 -4.11
CA PRO A 174 52.80 5.16 -4.35
C PRO A 174 52.28 6.12 -3.27
N THR A 175 52.45 5.82 -1.98
CA THR A 175 51.97 6.67 -0.87
C THR A 175 52.69 8.01 -0.86
N THR A 176 54.02 8.00 -1.04
CA THR A 176 54.81 9.23 -1.16
C THR A 176 54.36 10.08 -2.37
N ARG A 177 54.08 9.44 -3.51
CA ARG A 177 53.59 10.16 -4.71
C ARG A 177 52.20 10.75 -4.49
N ALA A 178 51.30 10.03 -3.84
CA ALA A 178 49.98 10.52 -3.51
C ALA A 178 50.02 11.71 -2.54
N TYR A 179 50.84 11.63 -1.49
CA TYR A 179 51.04 12.74 -0.55
C TYR A 179 51.53 14.00 -1.26
N ASN A 180 52.58 13.86 -2.08
CA ASN A 180 53.13 14.97 -2.85
C ASN A 180 52.09 15.55 -3.82
N TRP A 181 51.29 14.70 -4.47
CA TRP A 181 50.23 15.14 -5.36
C TRP A 181 49.14 15.92 -4.61
N LEU A 182 48.58 15.33 -3.55
CA LEU A 182 47.50 15.94 -2.78
C LEU A 182 47.91 17.27 -2.13
N THR A 183 49.14 17.36 -1.60
CA THR A 183 49.62 18.59 -0.95
C THR A 183 50.06 19.68 -1.93
N THR A 184 50.78 19.33 -3.00
CA THR A 184 51.37 20.32 -3.91
C THR A 184 50.48 20.72 -5.10
N TRP A 185 49.57 19.84 -5.52
CA TRP A 185 48.62 20.12 -6.61
C TRP A 185 47.19 20.37 -6.11
N CYS A 186 46.75 19.65 -5.08
CA CYS A 186 45.35 19.65 -4.64
C CYS A 186 45.09 20.41 -3.32
N GLY A 187 46.09 21.09 -2.74
CA GLY A 187 45.88 22.01 -1.61
C GLY A 187 45.54 21.37 -0.25
N PHE A 188 45.77 20.07 -0.09
CA PHE A 188 45.73 19.41 1.21
C PHE A 188 46.90 19.87 2.09
N SER A 189 46.69 19.95 3.41
CA SER A 189 47.66 20.48 4.37
C SER A 189 48.64 19.43 4.87
N ASP A 190 48.12 18.26 5.24
CA ASP A 190 48.84 17.21 5.96
C ASP A 190 48.07 15.88 5.88
N TRP A 191 48.67 14.82 6.42
CA TRP A 191 48.04 13.49 6.47
C TRP A 191 46.74 13.45 7.27
N THR A 192 46.59 14.30 8.28
CA THR A 192 45.34 14.42 9.05
C THR A 192 44.20 14.87 8.15
N HIS A 193 44.41 15.95 7.39
CA HIS A 193 43.42 16.46 6.45
C HIS A 193 43.15 15.46 5.30
N ILE A 194 44.20 14.81 4.78
CA ILE A 194 44.06 13.77 3.75
C ILE A 194 43.21 12.61 4.27
N LYS A 195 43.56 12.04 5.43
CA LYS A 195 42.84 10.89 6.01
C LYS A 195 41.37 11.23 6.24
N ASN A 196 41.09 12.37 6.88
CA ASN A 196 39.71 12.78 7.18
C ASN A 196 38.85 12.98 5.93
N THR A 197 39.46 13.34 4.80
CA THR A 197 38.76 13.57 3.54
C THR A 197 38.63 12.28 2.73
N LEU A 198 39.73 11.55 2.57
CA LEU A 198 39.76 10.31 1.79
C LEU A 198 39.07 9.14 2.48
N SER A 199 38.89 9.15 3.80
CA SER A 199 38.06 8.14 4.50
C SER A 199 36.60 8.17 4.05
N ARG A 200 36.14 9.29 3.48
CA ARG A 200 34.80 9.49 2.91
C ARG A 200 34.80 9.40 1.38
N CYS A 201 35.94 9.11 0.76
CA CYS A 201 36.09 9.00 -0.68
C CYS A 201 36.21 7.54 -1.14
N LYS A 202 35.52 7.20 -2.22
CA LYS A 202 35.59 5.92 -2.90
C LYS A 202 36.03 6.15 -4.35
N VAL A 203 36.85 5.26 -4.88
CA VAL A 203 37.19 5.21 -6.30
C VAL A 203 36.57 3.95 -6.88
N THR A 204 35.74 4.11 -7.91
CA THR A 204 35.02 3.00 -8.55
C THR A 204 35.41 2.92 -10.03
N CYS A 205 36.00 1.80 -10.43
CA CYS A 205 36.32 1.52 -11.83
C CYS A 205 35.22 0.64 -12.43
N VAL A 206 34.44 1.19 -13.36
CA VAL A 206 33.20 0.56 -13.89
C VAL A 206 33.38 -0.14 -15.23
N GLY A 207 34.50 0.05 -15.92
CA GLY A 207 34.73 -0.50 -17.25
C GLY A 207 34.30 0.43 -18.39
N ASN A 208 34.27 -0.11 -19.61
CA ASN A 208 33.90 0.63 -20.81
C ASN A 208 32.36 0.80 -20.96
N ASP A 209 31.94 1.64 -21.89
CA ASP A 209 30.53 1.96 -22.14
C ASP A 209 29.67 0.70 -22.35
N GLU A 210 30.13 -0.25 -23.16
CA GLU A 210 29.42 -1.51 -23.47
C GLU A 210 29.21 -2.39 -22.24
N TYR A 211 30.21 -2.49 -21.38
CA TYR A 211 30.12 -3.28 -20.16
C TYR A 211 29.06 -2.70 -19.22
N VAL A 212 29.08 -1.39 -19.02
CA VAL A 212 28.10 -0.71 -18.16
C VAL A 212 26.70 -0.84 -18.76
N GLU A 213 26.54 -0.62 -20.07
CA GLU A 213 25.26 -0.76 -20.77
C GLU A 213 24.64 -2.15 -20.56
N LYS A 214 25.45 -3.21 -20.67
CA LYS A 214 25.02 -4.58 -20.38
C LYS A 214 24.58 -4.78 -18.93
N GLN A 215 25.27 -4.17 -17.96
CA GLN A 215 24.87 -4.23 -16.55
C GLN A 215 23.51 -3.57 -16.33
N VAL A 216 23.26 -2.40 -16.94
CA VAL A 216 21.97 -1.72 -16.85
C VAL A 216 20.86 -2.58 -17.45
N ILE A 217 21.08 -3.16 -18.63
CA ILE A 217 20.12 -4.07 -19.26
C ILE A 217 19.81 -5.25 -18.34
N ASN A 218 20.82 -5.89 -17.74
CA ASN A 218 20.61 -7.02 -16.81
C ASN A 218 19.80 -6.63 -15.56
N LEU A 219 19.95 -5.39 -15.07
CA LEU A 219 19.16 -4.89 -13.94
C LEU A 219 17.70 -4.65 -14.34
N LEU A 220 17.48 -4.00 -15.49
CA LEU A 220 16.14 -3.74 -16.01
C LEU A 220 15.40 -5.04 -16.36
N ASP A 221 16.11 -6.07 -16.81
CA ASP A 221 15.54 -7.37 -17.18
C ASP A 221 14.84 -8.10 -16.04
N ARG A 222 15.14 -7.72 -14.79
CA ARG A 222 14.44 -8.26 -13.62
C ARG A 222 12.97 -7.87 -13.59
N HIS A 223 12.64 -6.65 -14.01
CA HIS A 223 11.32 -6.05 -13.81
C HIS A 223 10.60 -5.65 -15.10
N PHE A 224 11.31 -5.47 -16.21
CA PHE A 224 10.77 -4.91 -17.45
C PHE A 224 10.83 -5.91 -18.61
N THR A 225 9.80 -5.91 -19.47
CA THR A 225 9.65 -6.92 -20.54
C THR A 225 10.65 -6.71 -21.68
N ASP A 226 10.92 -5.46 -22.04
CA ASP A 226 11.95 -5.08 -23.02
C ASP A 226 12.97 -4.16 -22.37
N SER A 227 14.02 -4.75 -21.83
CA SER A 227 15.11 -4.09 -21.11
C SER A 227 15.89 -3.10 -21.99
N SER A 228 16.00 -3.37 -23.31
CA SER A 228 16.73 -2.51 -24.23
C SER A 228 15.92 -1.27 -24.59
N ALA A 229 14.62 -1.44 -24.89
CA ALA A 229 13.72 -0.32 -25.11
C ALA A 229 13.55 0.52 -23.84
N THR A 230 13.43 -0.13 -22.68
CA THR A 230 13.34 0.53 -21.37
C THR A 230 14.58 1.38 -21.09
N LEU A 231 15.78 0.88 -21.40
CA LEU A 231 17.02 1.66 -21.30
C LEU A 231 16.99 2.88 -22.22
N ALA A 232 16.52 2.74 -23.47
CA ALA A 232 16.42 3.85 -24.41
C ALA A 232 15.47 4.95 -23.87
N VAL A 233 14.31 4.56 -23.34
CA VAL A 233 13.35 5.47 -22.69
C VAL A 233 13.96 6.14 -21.46
N LEU A 234 14.68 5.37 -20.62
CA LEU A 234 15.37 5.90 -19.45
C LEU A 234 16.43 6.95 -19.83
N LEU A 235 17.21 6.71 -20.89
CA LEU A 235 18.21 7.66 -21.38
C LEU A 235 17.57 8.92 -21.98
N ASP A 236 16.42 8.80 -22.65
CA ASP A 236 15.62 9.94 -23.10
C ASP A 236 15.07 10.74 -21.92
N TYR A 237 14.50 10.07 -20.92
CA TYR A 237 14.00 10.67 -19.69
C TYR A 237 15.11 11.46 -18.96
N ILE A 238 16.29 10.85 -18.78
CA ILE A 238 17.47 11.53 -18.23
C ILE A 238 17.82 12.78 -19.06
N SER A 239 17.72 12.71 -20.38
CA SER A 239 18.03 13.83 -21.26
C SER A 239 16.97 14.95 -21.21
N ARG A 240 15.70 14.62 -20.97
CA ARG A 240 14.55 15.55 -20.97
C ARG A 240 14.27 16.20 -19.62
N GLU A 241 14.37 15.47 -18.52
CA GLU A 241 14.06 15.94 -17.15
C GLU A 241 15.15 16.84 -16.55
N THR A 242 15.72 17.69 -17.40
CA THR A 242 16.76 18.64 -17.05
C THR A 242 16.08 19.98 -16.74
N SER A 243 15.51 20.13 -15.54
CA SER A 243 15.01 21.44 -15.06
C SER A 243 15.68 21.83 -13.74
N ASP A 244 15.96 23.11 -13.56
CA ASP A 244 16.71 23.76 -12.46
C ASP A 244 16.06 23.60 -11.06
N VAL A 245 14.99 22.83 -10.97
CA VAL A 245 14.15 22.70 -9.77
C VAL A 245 13.82 21.24 -9.41
N ALA A 246 14.17 20.25 -10.25
CA ALA A 246 13.72 18.85 -10.07
C ALA A 246 14.85 17.83 -9.80
N SER A 247 14.54 16.82 -8.99
CA SER A 247 15.31 15.60 -8.74
C SER A 247 14.49 14.37 -9.20
N ILE A 248 15.16 13.30 -9.63
CA ILE A 248 14.49 12.07 -10.06
C ILE A 248 14.23 11.20 -8.83
N LYS A 249 12.98 10.80 -8.64
CA LYS A 249 12.51 9.93 -7.56
C LYS A 249 12.10 8.56 -8.09
N PRO A 250 12.22 7.49 -7.31
CA PRO A 250 11.92 6.13 -7.77
C PRO A 250 10.48 5.96 -8.26
N ARG A 251 9.49 6.51 -7.54
CA ARG A 251 8.08 6.43 -7.94
C ARG A 251 7.79 7.17 -9.25
N THR A 252 8.29 8.39 -9.39
CA THR A 252 8.13 9.18 -10.62
C THR A 252 8.74 8.47 -11.83
N LEU A 253 9.90 7.84 -11.62
CA LEU A 253 10.55 7.07 -12.66
C LEU A 253 9.79 5.79 -13.00
N LEU A 254 9.33 5.03 -12.01
CA LEU A 254 8.51 3.84 -12.22
C LEU A 254 7.22 4.17 -12.98
N ARG A 255 6.59 5.30 -12.67
CA ARG A 255 5.42 5.81 -13.41
C ARG A 255 5.73 6.05 -14.87
N HIS A 256 6.90 6.61 -15.19
CA HIS A 256 7.32 6.84 -16.57
C HIS A 256 7.59 5.54 -17.34
N LEU A 257 7.98 4.48 -16.64
CA LEU A 257 8.31 3.17 -17.22
C LEU A 257 7.19 2.13 -17.04
N ASN A 258 6.01 2.53 -16.54
CA ASN A 258 4.94 1.61 -16.13
C ASN A 258 4.46 0.72 -17.27
N ASP A 259 4.43 1.24 -18.51
CA ASP A 259 4.02 0.50 -19.72
C ASP A 259 4.97 -0.65 -20.08
N TYR A 260 6.21 -0.61 -19.60
CA TYR A 260 7.23 -1.64 -19.84
C TYR A 260 7.30 -2.67 -18.71
N LEU A 261 6.64 -2.41 -17.57
CA LEU A 261 6.69 -3.26 -16.39
C LEU A 261 6.08 -4.63 -16.71
N LYS A 262 6.78 -5.70 -16.32
CA LYS A 262 6.30 -7.06 -16.51
C LYS A 262 4.97 -7.26 -15.76
N PRO A 263 3.97 -7.90 -16.38
CA PRO A 263 2.68 -8.14 -15.74
C PRO A 263 2.77 -9.15 -14.58
N GLU A 264 3.83 -9.99 -14.53
CA GLU A 264 4.04 -10.93 -13.44
C GLU A 264 4.63 -10.28 -12.18
N ILE A 265 5.06 -9.01 -12.22
CA ILE A 265 5.62 -8.35 -11.05
C ILE A 265 4.52 -8.14 -10.01
N GLU A 266 4.76 -8.68 -8.83
CA GLU A 266 3.87 -8.54 -7.69
C GLU A 266 3.80 -7.07 -7.27
N LYS A 267 2.59 -6.51 -7.27
CA LYS A 267 2.34 -5.20 -6.69
C LYS A 267 1.99 -5.35 -5.22
N TRP A 268 2.57 -4.51 -4.38
CA TRP A 268 2.40 -4.63 -2.92
C TRP A 268 2.10 -3.26 -2.28
N THR A 269 1.39 -3.29 -1.16
CA THR A 269 1.26 -2.17 -0.21
C THR A 269 1.59 -2.70 1.17
N GLN A 270 2.40 -1.98 1.94
CA GLN A 270 2.72 -2.28 3.32
C GLN A 270 2.20 -1.20 4.26
N TYR A 271 1.46 -1.64 5.28
CA TYR A 271 1.19 -0.89 6.49
C TYR A 271 2.21 -1.31 7.56
N LEU A 272 3.11 -0.39 7.93
CA LEU A 272 4.18 -0.63 8.89
C LEU A 272 3.93 0.18 10.16
N MET A 273 3.96 -0.47 11.32
CA MET A 273 3.95 0.19 12.62
C MET A 273 5.37 0.19 13.18
N SER A 274 5.99 1.37 13.24
CA SER A 274 7.35 1.56 13.73
C SER A 274 7.37 2.37 15.03
N PRO A 275 8.29 2.10 15.97
CA PRO A 275 8.51 2.99 17.11
C PRO A 275 8.99 4.35 16.60
N SER A 276 8.33 5.44 17.00
CA SER A 276 8.66 6.78 16.51
C SER A 276 10.00 7.30 17.06
N LYS A 277 10.20 7.13 18.38
CA LYS A 277 11.43 7.32 19.16
C LYS A 277 11.28 6.53 20.48
N PRO A 278 12.37 6.23 21.20
CA PRO A 278 12.27 5.70 22.56
C PRO A 278 11.39 6.62 23.42
N GLY A 279 10.25 6.11 23.89
CA GLY A 279 9.32 6.82 24.78
C GLY A 279 8.20 7.66 24.13
N SER A 280 8.08 7.71 22.80
CA SER A 280 7.04 8.53 22.12
C SER A 280 5.95 7.74 21.38
N GLY A 281 5.82 6.45 21.67
CA GLY A 281 4.79 5.59 21.07
C GLY A 281 5.07 5.19 19.62
N TYR A 282 4.11 4.47 19.03
CA TYR A 282 4.20 3.91 17.68
C TYR A 282 3.60 4.86 16.63
N LEU A 283 4.23 4.90 15.45
CA LEU A 283 3.74 5.60 14.26
C LEU A 283 3.51 4.60 13.12
N TRP A 284 2.48 4.88 12.33
CA TRP A 284 2.20 4.14 11.12
C TRP A 284 2.86 4.78 9.90
N SER A 285 3.34 3.97 8.98
CA SER A 285 3.70 4.38 7.63
C SER A 285 3.08 3.46 6.58
N VAL A 286 2.79 4.05 5.42
CA VAL A 286 2.23 3.34 4.26
C VAL A 286 3.19 3.49 3.09
N SER A 287 3.58 2.37 2.48
CA SER A 287 4.46 2.33 1.31
C SER A 287 4.00 1.24 0.35
N GLY A 288 4.39 1.33 -0.92
CA GLY A 288 3.96 0.35 -1.91
C GLY A 288 4.11 0.81 -3.34
N ILE A 289 3.55 0.01 -4.23
CA ILE A 289 3.51 0.22 -5.69
C ILE A 289 2.14 -0.16 -6.28
N HIS A 290 1.05 -0.15 -5.51
CA HIS A 290 -0.29 -0.30 -6.09
C HIS A 290 -0.76 0.96 -6.82
N ASP A 291 -0.35 2.13 -6.34
CA ASP A 291 -0.82 3.44 -6.81
C ASP A 291 0.28 4.23 -7.53
N VAL A 292 1.06 3.59 -8.39
CA VAL A 292 2.25 4.19 -9.05
C VAL A 292 1.91 5.45 -9.85
N ASP A 293 0.70 5.53 -10.40
CA ASP A 293 0.27 6.66 -11.22
C ASP A 293 0.06 7.95 -10.39
N SER A 294 -0.24 7.80 -9.09
CA SER A 294 -0.41 8.90 -8.15
C SER A 294 0.93 9.46 -7.66
N GLU A 295 0.97 10.78 -7.46
CA GLU A 295 2.11 11.46 -6.84
C GLU A 295 2.22 11.17 -5.34
N ALA A 296 1.10 10.87 -4.69
CA ALA A 296 1.08 10.48 -3.28
C ALA A 296 1.41 8.99 -3.13
N SER A 297 2.07 8.63 -2.03
CA SER A 297 2.28 7.22 -1.69
C SER A 297 0.96 6.57 -1.27
N GLU A 298 0.49 5.64 -2.10
CA GLU A 298 -0.58 4.67 -1.81
C GLU A 298 -1.85 5.32 -1.23
N SER A 299 -2.74 5.78 -2.12
CA SER A 299 -4.07 6.19 -1.69
C SER A 299 -4.94 5.00 -1.29
N SER A 300 -5.72 5.15 -0.22
CA SER A 300 -6.57 4.09 0.32
C SER A 300 -7.59 3.59 -0.71
N ALA A 301 -8.11 4.49 -1.56
CA ALA A 301 -9.04 4.14 -2.63
C ALA A 301 -8.41 3.19 -3.66
N THR A 302 -7.24 3.55 -4.22
CA THR A 302 -6.53 2.71 -5.19
C THR A 302 -6.11 1.38 -4.57
N VAL A 303 -5.62 1.39 -3.33
CA VAL A 303 -5.21 0.15 -2.61
C VAL A 303 -6.40 -0.81 -2.47
N VAL A 304 -7.57 -0.31 -2.03
CA VAL A 304 -8.77 -1.12 -1.90
C VAL A 304 -9.27 -1.60 -3.28
N GLU A 305 -9.27 -0.74 -4.30
CA GLU A 305 -9.66 -1.13 -5.65
C GLU A 305 -8.75 -2.25 -6.19
N LYS A 306 -7.43 -2.15 -6.02
CA LYS A 306 -6.49 -3.18 -6.48
C LYS A 306 -6.61 -4.47 -5.68
N LEU A 307 -6.87 -4.42 -4.36
CA LEU A 307 -6.95 -5.60 -3.51
C LEU A 307 -8.33 -6.28 -3.49
N TRP A 308 -9.42 -5.53 -3.56
CA TRP A 308 -10.77 -6.09 -3.61
C TRP A 308 -11.30 -6.21 -5.04
N GLY A 309 -10.79 -5.47 -6.02
CA GLY A 309 -11.16 -5.49 -7.45
C GLY A 309 -10.87 -6.82 -8.17
N GLN A 310 -11.38 -6.96 -9.40
CA GLN A 310 -11.18 -8.16 -10.23
C GLN A 310 -10.02 -8.03 -11.25
N SER A 311 -9.52 -6.80 -11.46
CA SER A 311 -8.61 -6.45 -12.56
C SER A 311 -7.16 -6.89 -12.34
N SER A 312 -6.66 -6.82 -11.11
CA SER A 312 -5.27 -7.16 -10.80
C SER A 312 -5.13 -8.57 -10.24
N LYS A 313 -4.34 -9.39 -10.92
CA LYS A 313 -3.81 -10.67 -10.43
C LYS A 313 -2.37 -10.41 -9.97
N ASN A 314 -1.92 -11.09 -8.91
CA ASN A 314 -0.60 -10.89 -8.28
C ASN A 314 -0.44 -9.55 -7.52
N CYS A 315 -1.26 -9.40 -6.46
CA CYS A 315 -1.19 -8.28 -5.53
C CYS A 315 -1.02 -8.80 -4.09
N SER A 316 -0.27 -8.07 -3.26
CA SER A 316 -0.18 -8.37 -1.83
C SER A 316 -0.43 -7.19 -0.91
N LEU A 317 -1.13 -7.48 0.16
CA LEU A 317 -1.22 -6.60 1.32
C LEU A 317 -0.21 -7.09 2.35
N ARG A 318 0.69 -6.21 2.79
CA ARG A 318 1.65 -6.48 3.86
C ARG A 318 1.26 -5.69 5.11
N VAL A 319 1.20 -6.35 6.25
CA VAL A 319 0.95 -5.75 7.55
C VAL A 319 2.13 -6.13 8.42
N TYR A 320 2.91 -5.13 8.82
CA TYR A 320 4.01 -5.31 9.76
C TYR A 320 3.74 -4.46 10.99
N ALA A 321 2.90 -5.00 11.87
CA ALA A 321 2.47 -4.33 13.09
C ALA A 321 2.11 -5.37 14.15
N ASP A 322 2.38 -5.05 15.41
CA ASP A 322 1.91 -5.87 16.52
C ASP A 322 0.37 -5.93 16.54
N CYS A 323 -0.15 -7.12 16.78
CA CYS A 323 -1.58 -7.35 16.94
C CYS A 323 -2.05 -6.70 18.26
N THR A 324 -2.69 -5.53 18.16
CA THR A 324 -3.37 -4.91 19.30
C THR A 324 -4.88 -5.06 19.15
N PRO A 325 -5.61 -5.53 20.18
CA PRO A 325 -7.04 -5.65 20.11
C PRO A 325 -7.66 -4.26 19.83
N PRO A 326 -8.46 -4.12 18.76
CA PRO A 326 -9.12 -2.88 18.42
C PRO A 326 -10.13 -2.52 19.52
N ASN A 327 -10.25 -1.23 19.79
CA ASN A 327 -11.23 -0.73 20.75
C ASN A 327 -12.66 -0.77 20.17
N SER A 328 -13.64 -0.30 20.94
CA SER A 328 -15.04 -0.20 20.50
C SER A 328 -15.30 0.81 19.37
N ASN A 329 -14.27 1.38 18.74
CA ASN A 329 -14.38 2.32 17.63
C ASN A 329 -13.57 1.82 16.42
N LEU A 330 -13.79 2.44 15.26
CA LEU A 330 -12.99 2.17 14.07
C LEU A 330 -11.53 2.60 14.32
N THR A 331 -10.62 1.66 14.11
CA THR A 331 -9.16 1.85 14.19
C THR A 331 -8.51 1.45 12.88
N LEU A 332 -7.28 1.93 12.64
CA LEU A 332 -6.52 1.51 11.45
C LEU A 332 -6.27 0.00 11.45
N HIS A 333 -6.01 -0.61 12.61
CA HIS A 333 -5.94 -2.06 12.78
C HIS A 333 -7.20 -2.75 12.26
N SER A 334 -8.39 -2.35 12.71
CA SER A 334 -9.66 -2.94 12.26
C SER A 334 -9.93 -2.72 10.77
N ALA A 335 -9.57 -1.57 10.21
CA ALA A 335 -9.77 -1.28 8.79
C ALA A 335 -8.84 -2.12 7.89
N VAL A 336 -7.56 -2.23 8.26
CA VAL A 336 -6.59 -3.09 7.56
C VAL A 336 -6.97 -4.56 7.68
N LEU A 337 -7.46 -4.99 8.85
CA LEU A 337 -7.97 -6.34 9.06
C LEU A 337 -9.17 -6.66 8.16
N ARG A 338 -10.15 -5.76 8.10
CA ARG A 338 -11.30 -5.90 7.20
C ARG A 338 -10.81 -6.06 5.75
N LEU A 339 -9.87 -5.22 5.31
CA LEU A 339 -9.26 -5.32 3.98
C LEU A 339 -8.62 -6.70 3.75
N ALA A 340 -7.84 -7.19 4.71
CA ALA A 340 -7.14 -8.48 4.64
C ALA A 340 -8.08 -9.70 4.64
N LEU A 341 -9.22 -9.63 5.34
CA LEU A 341 -10.20 -10.72 5.45
C LEU A 341 -10.87 -11.06 4.11
N HIS A 342 -11.06 -10.05 3.26
CA HIS A 342 -11.82 -10.17 2.03
C HIS A 342 -10.97 -10.05 0.76
N LEU A 343 -9.67 -10.33 0.87
CA LEU A 343 -8.80 -10.46 -0.30
C LEU A 343 -9.39 -11.46 -1.31
N GLN A 344 -9.35 -11.09 -2.58
CA GLN A 344 -9.84 -11.92 -3.69
C GLN A 344 -8.80 -12.97 -4.09
N ASN A 345 -9.25 -14.01 -4.79
CA ASN A 345 -8.39 -15.09 -5.28
C ASN A 345 -7.19 -14.56 -6.08
N GLY A 346 -6.00 -15.13 -5.84
CA GLY A 346 -4.75 -14.71 -6.48
C GLY A 346 -4.09 -13.48 -5.85
N LYS A 347 -4.54 -13.09 -4.64
CA LYS A 347 -3.94 -12.05 -3.81
C LYS A 347 -3.65 -12.62 -2.43
N GLN A 348 -2.60 -12.11 -1.79
CA GLN A 348 -2.10 -12.65 -0.53
C GLN A 348 -1.98 -11.58 0.54
N GLY A 349 -2.24 -11.96 1.79
CA GLY A 349 -2.00 -11.13 2.96
C GLY A 349 -0.74 -11.60 3.67
N LEU A 350 0.33 -10.81 3.68
CA LEU A 350 1.49 -11.08 4.51
C LEU A 350 1.32 -10.32 5.82
N ILE A 351 1.16 -11.02 6.94
CA ILE A 351 0.87 -10.43 8.24
C ILE A 351 1.95 -10.83 9.25
N TYR A 352 2.53 -9.86 9.95
CA TYR A 352 3.51 -10.12 11.01
C TYR A 352 2.80 -10.68 12.23
N GLN A 353 3.32 -11.78 12.79
CA GLN A 353 2.67 -12.57 13.85
C GLN A 353 1.27 -13.03 13.45
N GLU A 354 1.14 -13.56 12.23
CA GLU A 354 -0.12 -13.99 11.63
C GLU A 354 -0.99 -14.85 12.57
N PRO A 355 -0.46 -15.82 13.34
CA PRO A 355 -1.26 -16.64 14.23
C PRO A 355 -1.99 -15.84 15.31
N LEU A 356 -1.41 -14.73 15.79
CA LEU A 356 -2.04 -13.84 16.78
C LEU A 356 -3.21 -13.07 16.15
N TRP A 357 -3.02 -12.55 14.93
CA TRP A 357 -4.08 -11.85 14.20
C TRP A 357 -5.22 -12.79 13.82
N ARG A 358 -4.91 -14.02 13.39
CA ARG A 358 -5.90 -15.05 13.10
C ARG A 358 -6.71 -15.40 14.35
N SER A 359 -6.05 -15.71 15.45
CA SER A 359 -6.71 -16.03 16.73
C SER A 359 -7.57 -14.87 17.23
N PHE A 360 -7.09 -13.64 17.10
CA PHE A 360 -7.85 -12.44 17.46
C PHE A 360 -9.15 -12.34 16.65
N ILE A 361 -9.06 -12.44 15.32
CA ILE A 361 -10.23 -12.32 14.44
C ILE A 361 -11.24 -13.44 14.65
N PHE A 362 -10.76 -14.65 14.92
CA PHE A 362 -11.63 -15.79 15.20
C PHE A 362 -12.53 -15.47 16.40
N ASN A 363 -11.97 -14.91 17.47
CA ASN A 363 -12.76 -14.48 18.63
C ASN A 363 -13.68 -13.28 18.31
N GLU A 364 -13.18 -12.26 17.61
CA GLU A 364 -13.94 -11.05 17.29
C GLU A 364 -15.15 -11.36 16.38
N LEU A 365 -15.01 -12.30 15.46
CA LEU A 365 -16.09 -12.73 14.55
C LEU A 365 -16.94 -13.88 15.10
N GLY A 366 -16.52 -14.52 16.19
CA GLY A 366 -17.11 -15.78 16.65
C GLY A 366 -16.97 -16.89 15.61
N TYR A 367 -15.77 -17.00 15.03
CA TYR A 367 -15.32 -18.07 14.14
C TYR A 367 -16.01 -18.16 12.76
N THR A 368 -16.91 -17.23 12.40
CA THR A 368 -17.56 -17.22 11.07
C THR A 368 -17.76 -15.82 10.47
N LEU A 369 -17.68 -15.72 9.14
CA LEU A 369 -18.13 -14.52 8.41
C LEU A 369 -19.65 -14.53 8.18
N GLY A 370 -20.31 -15.66 8.44
CA GLY A 370 -21.76 -15.82 8.38
C GLY A 370 -22.27 -16.73 7.27
N ASN A 371 -21.38 -17.29 6.45
CA ASN A 371 -21.76 -18.14 5.32
C ASN A 371 -21.52 -19.63 5.61
N SER A 372 -20.39 -19.97 6.23
CA SER A 372 -20.00 -21.33 6.63
C SER A 372 -19.18 -21.32 7.92
N ASP A 373 -19.02 -22.48 8.53
CA ASP A 373 -18.08 -22.78 9.62
C ASP A 373 -16.62 -22.66 9.18
N ASP A 374 -16.30 -22.95 7.92
CA ASP A 374 -14.94 -22.90 7.38
C ASP A 374 -14.53 -21.53 6.81
N ASP A 375 -15.36 -20.49 6.96
CA ASP A 375 -15.19 -19.16 6.31
C ASP A 375 -13.80 -18.51 6.55
N LEU A 376 -13.18 -18.83 7.69
CA LEU A 376 -11.92 -18.26 8.15
C LEU A 376 -10.73 -19.21 8.00
N GLU A 377 -10.94 -20.48 7.63
CA GLU A 377 -9.86 -21.44 7.45
C GLU A 377 -9.08 -21.15 6.16
N ASP A 378 -9.79 -20.86 5.07
CA ASP A 378 -9.27 -20.59 3.73
C ASP A 378 -8.64 -19.18 3.56
N LEU A 379 -8.26 -18.51 4.64
CA LEU A 379 -7.55 -17.23 4.57
C LEU A 379 -6.12 -17.44 4.05
N VAL A 380 -5.81 -16.84 2.91
CA VAL A 380 -4.47 -16.81 2.28
C VAL A 380 -3.56 -15.80 3.00
N TRP A 381 -3.47 -15.95 4.32
CA TRP A 381 -2.59 -15.17 5.17
C TRP A 381 -1.32 -15.95 5.43
N ILE A 382 -0.20 -15.26 5.30
CA ILE A 382 1.15 -15.82 5.38
C ILE A 382 1.95 -14.97 6.37
N GLU A 383 2.82 -15.58 7.15
CA GLU A 383 3.69 -14.86 8.08
C GLU A 383 4.58 -13.85 7.33
N ASN A 384 4.54 -12.59 7.75
CA ASN A 384 5.40 -11.53 7.22
C ASN A 384 6.68 -11.43 8.06
N SER A 385 7.69 -12.21 7.70
CA SER A 385 8.95 -12.29 8.45
C SER A 385 9.80 -11.03 8.37
N GLU A 386 9.58 -10.14 7.40
CA GLU A 386 10.44 -8.98 7.15
C GLU A 386 9.63 -7.72 6.84
N ALA A 387 9.98 -6.63 7.54
CA ALA A 387 9.47 -5.30 7.26
C ALA A 387 10.17 -4.69 6.04
N LEU A 388 9.40 -4.34 5.02
CA LEU A 388 9.93 -3.56 3.90
C LEU A 388 10.25 -2.13 4.38
N THR A 389 11.45 -1.65 4.08
CA THR A 389 11.95 -0.32 4.49
C THR A 389 12.19 0.54 3.26
N CYS A 390 11.11 0.77 2.52
CA CYS A 390 11.12 1.55 1.29
C CYS A 390 11.51 3.01 1.56
N ALA A 391 12.37 3.55 0.68
CA ALA A 391 12.81 4.95 0.72
C ALA A 391 11.66 5.96 0.54
N PHE A 392 10.57 5.55 -0.13
CA PHE A 392 9.39 6.37 -0.38
C PHE A 392 8.19 5.82 0.40
N GLN A 393 7.86 6.47 1.51
CA GLN A 393 6.73 6.12 2.38
C GLN A 393 5.97 7.36 2.83
N ARG A 394 4.66 7.21 3.07
CA ARG A 394 3.81 8.22 3.71
C ARG A 394 3.67 7.89 5.19
N GLU A 395 4.24 8.74 6.03
CA GLU A 395 4.12 8.64 7.48
C GLU A 395 2.81 9.28 7.97
N LEU A 396 2.07 8.56 8.80
CA LEU A 396 0.87 9.04 9.51
C LEU A 396 1.32 9.68 10.83
N LYS A 397 1.72 10.94 10.77
CA LYS A 397 2.44 11.64 11.85
C LYS A 397 1.60 11.87 13.10
N THR A 398 0.28 11.87 12.98
CA THR A 398 -0.64 12.13 14.09
C THR A 398 -1.70 11.05 14.22
N HIS A 399 -2.35 10.98 15.39
CA HIS A 399 -3.54 10.14 15.60
C HIS A 399 -4.69 10.54 14.66
N THR A 400 -4.81 11.83 14.32
CA THR A 400 -5.80 12.32 13.35
C THR A 400 -5.53 11.76 11.96
N ASP A 401 -4.27 11.71 11.52
CA ASP A 401 -3.89 11.12 10.24
C ASP A 401 -4.18 9.62 10.21
N THR A 402 -3.88 8.93 11.31
CA THR A 402 -4.16 7.49 11.48
C THR A 402 -5.66 7.19 11.41
N ARG A 403 -6.47 8.01 12.08
CA ARG A 403 -7.93 7.89 12.05
C ARG A 403 -8.49 8.20 10.66
N LYS A 404 -7.98 9.24 10.02
CA LYS A 404 -8.38 9.60 8.65
C LYS A 404 -8.08 8.47 7.67
N GLU A 405 -6.90 7.86 7.75
CA GLU A 405 -6.55 6.68 6.93
C GLU A 405 -7.54 5.53 7.15
N ALA A 406 -7.91 5.24 8.41
CA ALA A 406 -8.89 4.20 8.72
C ALA A 406 -10.27 4.51 8.12
N GLU A 407 -10.73 5.76 8.21
CA GLU A 407 -12.00 6.22 7.64
C GLU A 407 -11.98 6.19 6.10
N ASP A 408 -10.87 6.57 5.47
CA ASP A 408 -10.72 6.57 4.01
C ASP A 408 -10.66 5.14 3.44
N LEU A 409 -10.02 4.20 4.16
CA LEU A 409 -10.08 2.76 3.87
C LEU A 409 -11.51 2.23 4.00
N ASP A 410 -12.19 2.50 5.12
CA ASP A 410 -13.53 1.98 5.40
C ASP A 410 -14.56 2.47 4.36
N LYS A 411 -14.50 3.75 3.98
CA LYS A 411 -15.33 4.33 2.91
C LYS A 411 -15.07 3.69 1.55
N SER A 412 -13.80 3.48 1.21
CA SER A 412 -13.40 2.88 -0.07
C SER A 412 -13.88 1.42 -0.16
N MET A 413 -13.76 0.67 0.94
CA MET A 413 -14.27 -0.70 1.06
C MET A 413 -15.80 -0.76 0.91
N ASP A 414 -16.52 0.14 1.58
CA ASP A 414 -17.98 0.23 1.46
C ASP A 414 -18.44 0.56 0.04
N TYR A 415 -17.71 1.43 -0.66
CA TYR A 415 -18.00 1.77 -2.04
C TYR A 415 -17.89 0.55 -2.97
N ILE A 416 -16.80 -0.21 -2.90
CA ILE A 416 -16.61 -1.42 -3.72
C ILE A 416 -17.66 -2.49 -3.42
N VAL A 417 -18.02 -2.68 -2.14
CA VAL A 417 -19.09 -3.62 -1.76
C VAL A 417 -20.42 -3.18 -2.36
N TRP A 418 -20.75 -1.89 -2.25
CA TRP A 418 -22.00 -1.34 -2.75
C TRP A 418 -22.14 -1.45 -4.27
N GLU A 419 -21.10 -1.06 -5.02
CA GLU A 419 -21.09 -1.14 -6.48
C GLU A 419 -21.38 -2.58 -6.95
N ARG A 420 -20.68 -3.55 -6.37
CA ARG A 420 -20.87 -4.98 -6.70
C ARG A 420 -22.22 -5.50 -6.28
N LEU A 421 -22.73 -5.04 -5.14
CA LEU A 421 -24.04 -5.41 -4.63
C LEU A 421 -25.14 -4.95 -5.59
N CYS A 422 -25.11 -3.68 -6.00
CA CYS A 422 -26.03 -3.13 -6.99
C CYS A 422 -26.00 -3.92 -8.29
N TYR A 423 -24.80 -4.16 -8.84
CA TYR A 423 -24.65 -4.96 -10.06
C TYR A 423 -25.27 -6.36 -9.93
N LYS A 424 -24.97 -7.08 -8.85
CA LYS A 424 -25.50 -8.44 -8.65
C LYS A 424 -26.99 -8.49 -8.34
N VAL A 425 -27.54 -7.48 -7.66
CA VAL A 425 -28.99 -7.40 -7.43
C VAL A 425 -29.71 -7.19 -8.76
N SER A 426 -29.24 -6.26 -9.61
CA SER A 426 -29.79 -6.07 -10.96
C SER A 426 -29.72 -7.36 -11.80
N GLU A 427 -28.57 -8.04 -11.81
CA GLU A 427 -28.40 -9.34 -12.48
C GLU A 427 -29.39 -10.41 -11.97
N ARG A 428 -29.75 -10.36 -10.69
CA ARG A 428 -30.73 -11.28 -10.09
C ARG A 428 -32.16 -10.96 -10.50
N LEU A 429 -32.53 -9.68 -10.54
CA LEU A 429 -33.86 -9.25 -10.95
C LEU A 429 -34.15 -9.63 -12.40
N GLU A 430 -33.16 -9.49 -13.31
CA GLU A 430 -33.29 -9.90 -14.72
C GLU A 430 -33.61 -11.39 -14.92
N ARG A 431 -33.35 -12.24 -13.93
CA ARG A 431 -33.61 -13.69 -13.98
C ARG A 431 -35.03 -14.06 -13.55
N ILE A 432 -35.84 -13.09 -13.12
CA ILE A 432 -37.23 -13.33 -12.70
C ILE A 432 -38.09 -13.56 -13.95
N ASN A 433 -38.79 -14.70 -14.00
CA ASN A 433 -39.60 -15.07 -15.15
C ASN A 433 -40.90 -14.26 -15.28
N ASP A 434 -41.52 -13.89 -14.16
CA ASP A 434 -42.77 -13.13 -14.15
C ASP A 434 -42.49 -11.63 -14.36
N THR A 435 -42.90 -11.11 -15.51
CA THR A 435 -42.59 -9.72 -15.91
C THR A 435 -43.17 -8.69 -14.95
N SER A 436 -44.35 -8.94 -14.39
CA SER A 436 -45.00 -8.02 -13.44
C SER A 436 -44.25 -7.96 -12.11
N LEU A 437 -43.87 -9.12 -11.56
CA LEU A 437 -43.05 -9.20 -10.35
C LEU A 437 -41.67 -8.56 -10.57
N MET A 438 -41.02 -8.86 -11.69
CA MET A 438 -39.73 -8.27 -12.06
C MET A 438 -39.80 -6.74 -12.07
N SER A 439 -40.74 -6.16 -12.83
CA SER A 439 -40.89 -4.70 -12.93
C SER A 439 -41.22 -4.03 -11.59
N ALA A 440 -42.03 -4.68 -10.75
CA ALA A 440 -42.35 -4.15 -9.42
C ALA A 440 -41.13 -4.16 -8.48
N MET A 441 -40.38 -5.27 -8.44
CA MET A 441 -39.15 -5.37 -7.64
C MET A 441 -38.07 -4.41 -8.13
N GLU A 442 -37.93 -4.25 -9.45
CA GLU A 442 -36.99 -3.30 -10.05
C GLU A 442 -37.35 -1.86 -9.68
N ALA A 443 -38.62 -1.46 -9.79
CA ALA A 443 -39.07 -0.12 -9.40
C ALA A 443 -38.77 0.19 -7.91
N THR A 444 -39.07 -0.75 -7.01
CA THR A 444 -38.75 -0.61 -5.58
C THR A 444 -37.23 -0.55 -5.35
N TRP A 445 -36.45 -1.39 -6.03
CA TRP A 445 -35.01 -1.40 -5.92
C TRP A 445 -34.37 -0.09 -6.39
N GLN A 446 -34.85 0.50 -7.49
CA GLN A 446 -34.34 1.79 -7.97
C GLN A 446 -34.47 2.87 -6.89
N VAL A 447 -35.65 3.02 -6.28
CA VAL A 447 -35.88 4.00 -5.19
C VAL A 447 -34.95 3.78 -4.00
N TRP A 448 -34.81 2.52 -3.56
CA TRP A 448 -33.93 2.19 -2.43
C TRP A 448 -32.47 2.42 -2.76
N SER A 449 -32.03 2.00 -3.96
CA SER A 449 -30.65 2.09 -4.41
C SER A 449 -30.21 3.54 -4.60
N GLU A 450 -31.07 4.42 -5.11
CA GLU A 450 -30.81 5.86 -5.21
C GLU A 450 -30.60 6.47 -3.82
N THR A 451 -31.50 6.17 -2.88
CA THR A 451 -31.43 6.66 -1.50
C THR A 451 -30.12 6.21 -0.82
N LEU A 452 -29.81 4.91 -0.88
CA LEU A 452 -28.61 4.32 -0.28
C LEU A 452 -27.31 4.71 -1.00
N THR A 453 -27.37 5.08 -2.29
CA THR A 453 -26.22 5.62 -3.00
C THR A 453 -25.92 7.05 -2.56
N SER A 454 -26.95 7.85 -2.30
CA SER A 454 -26.81 9.25 -1.87
C SER A 454 -26.36 9.41 -0.41
N ASP A 455 -26.69 8.43 0.46
CA ASP A 455 -26.34 8.46 1.88
C ASP A 455 -25.50 7.24 2.29
N SER A 456 -24.18 7.44 2.40
CA SER A 456 -23.24 6.39 2.81
C SER A 456 -23.45 5.90 4.24
N VAL A 457 -23.96 6.74 5.15
CA VAL A 457 -24.20 6.38 6.54
C VAL A 457 -25.43 5.47 6.63
N CYS A 458 -26.51 5.84 5.93
CA CYS A 458 -27.70 5.01 5.81
C CYS A 458 -27.37 3.65 5.16
N ARG A 459 -26.56 3.66 4.09
CA ARG A 459 -26.06 2.43 3.47
C ARG A 459 -25.31 1.53 4.43
N ARG A 460 -24.35 2.08 5.19
CA ARG A 460 -23.58 1.31 6.16
C ARG A 460 -24.49 0.70 7.23
N LYS A 461 -25.43 1.49 7.77
CA LYS A 461 -26.43 1.02 8.74
C LYS A 461 -27.27 -0.13 8.19
N PHE A 462 -27.70 -0.04 6.92
CA PHE A 462 -28.44 -1.10 6.26
C PHE A 462 -27.62 -2.40 6.17
N LEU A 463 -26.38 -2.33 5.68
CA LEU A 463 -25.51 -3.51 5.54
C LEU A 463 -25.15 -4.15 6.89
N VAL A 464 -24.91 -3.31 7.91
CA VAL A 464 -24.66 -3.77 9.30
C VAL A 464 -25.86 -4.56 9.81
N LYS A 465 -27.07 -4.01 9.69
CA LYS A 465 -28.31 -4.67 10.14
C LYS A 465 -28.51 -6.06 9.55
N LEU A 466 -28.05 -6.28 8.32
CA LEU A 466 -28.11 -7.57 7.65
C LEU A 466 -27.10 -8.61 8.19
N LEU A 467 -25.93 -8.19 8.66
CA LEU A 467 -24.81 -9.09 8.99
C LEU A 467 -24.43 -9.12 10.48
N TYR A 468 -25.04 -8.27 11.30
CA TYR A 468 -24.78 -8.14 12.73
C TYR A 468 -26.10 -8.16 13.51
N PRO A 469 -26.64 -9.34 13.84
CA PRO A 469 -27.74 -9.47 14.79
C PRO A 469 -27.36 -8.82 16.13
N SER A 470 -28.24 -7.99 16.68
CA SER A 470 -27.97 -7.28 17.94
C SER A 470 -27.75 -8.22 19.13
N THR A 471 -28.33 -9.41 19.08
CA THR A 471 -28.22 -10.47 20.10
C THR A 471 -26.85 -11.13 20.14
N GLU A 472 -26.09 -11.09 19.03
CA GLU A 472 -24.76 -11.71 18.94
C GLU A 472 -23.67 -10.88 19.64
N GLY A 473 -23.93 -9.60 19.90
CA GLY A 473 -23.02 -8.72 20.66
C GLY A 473 -21.69 -8.40 19.98
N LYS A 474 -21.53 -8.68 18.68
CA LYS A 474 -20.30 -8.40 17.93
C LYS A 474 -20.18 -6.93 17.55
N ASN A 475 -18.94 -6.45 17.41
CA ASN A 475 -18.66 -5.04 17.16
C ASN A 475 -18.93 -4.63 15.70
N GLU A 476 -20.13 -4.09 15.45
CA GLU A 476 -20.55 -3.63 14.13
C GLU A 476 -19.70 -2.49 13.53
N LYS A 477 -19.00 -1.70 14.36
CA LYS A 477 -18.23 -0.54 13.88
C LYS A 477 -17.00 -0.96 13.08
N HIS A 478 -16.42 -2.12 13.38
CA HIS A 478 -15.30 -2.66 12.60
C HIS A 478 -15.77 -3.25 11.26
N ALA A 479 -17.04 -3.67 11.18
CA ALA A 479 -17.67 -4.26 10.00
C ALA A 479 -16.84 -5.32 9.27
N LEU A 480 -16.13 -6.15 10.04
CA LEU A 480 -15.29 -7.24 9.56
C LEU A 480 -16.05 -8.22 8.62
N ARG A 481 -17.37 -8.39 8.76
CA ARG A 481 -18.20 -9.23 7.87
C ARG A 481 -18.62 -8.54 6.57
N ILE A 482 -18.53 -7.21 6.49
CA ILE A 482 -18.93 -6.48 5.28
C ILE A 482 -17.77 -6.47 4.30
N GLY A 483 -17.82 -7.35 3.30
CA GLY A 483 -16.81 -7.37 2.25
C GLY A 483 -17.17 -8.30 1.10
N PRO A 484 -16.30 -8.37 0.07
CA PRO A 484 -16.50 -9.17 -1.12
C PRO A 484 -16.94 -10.64 -0.91
N LYS A 485 -16.47 -11.32 0.15
CA LYS A 485 -16.83 -12.72 0.41
C LYS A 485 -18.31 -12.88 0.79
N ASN A 486 -18.92 -11.85 1.38
CA ASN A 486 -20.30 -11.86 1.88
C ASN A 486 -21.31 -11.27 0.89
N ILE A 487 -20.90 -10.84 -0.30
CA ILE A 487 -21.80 -10.21 -1.28
C ILE A 487 -23.01 -11.11 -1.58
N ASN A 488 -22.81 -12.41 -1.75
CA ASN A 488 -23.92 -13.31 -2.09
C ASN A 488 -24.98 -13.41 -0.98
N LEU A 489 -24.59 -13.32 0.31
CA LEU A 489 -25.54 -13.26 1.42
C LEU A 489 -26.36 -11.97 1.36
N LEU A 490 -25.69 -10.84 1.17
CA LEU A 490 -26.32 -9.52 1.06
C LEU A 490 -27.31 -9.46 -0.11
N VAL A 491 -26.93 -9.99 -1.28
CA VAL A 491 -27.81 -10.06 -2.47
C VAL A 491 -29.07 -10.88 -2.17
N ASN A 492 -28.93 -12.07 -1.59
CA ASN A 492 -30.09 -12.92 -1.26
C ASN A 492 -31.01 -12.25 -0.24
N ALA A 493 -30.45 -11.50 0.71
CA ALA A 493 -31.22 -10.75 1.70
C ALA A 493 -32.01 -9.61 1.08
N ILE A 494 -31.38 -8.82 0.21
CA ILE A 494 -32.04 -7.73 -0.53
C ILE A 494 -33.12 -8.29 -1.46
N GLU A 495 -32.83 -9.37 -2.19
CA GLU A 495 -33.80 -10.04 -3.06
C GLU A 495 -35.04 -10.49 -2.28
N THR A 496 -34.84 -11.10 -1.10
CA THR A 496 -35.94 -11.51 -0.22
C THR A 496 -36.70 -10.32 0.36
N LEU A 497 -36.00 -9.26 0.78
CA LEU A 497 -36.62 -8.02 1.26
C LEU A 497 -37.49 -7.35 0.21
N LEU A 498 -36.99 -7.22 -1.02
CA LEU A 498 -37.73 -6.65 -2.14
C LEU A 498 -38.97 -7.49 -2.47
N LEU A 499 -38.83 -8.82 -2.48
CA LEU A 499 -39.96 -9.73 -2.71
C LEU A 499 -41.08 -9.50 -1.69
N VAL A 500 -40.74 -9.38 -0.41
CA VAL A 500 -41.73 -9.15 0.66
C VAL A 500 -42.35 -7.75 0.54
N ALA A 501 -41.54 -6.71 0.29
CA ALA A 501 -42.03 -5.35 0.14
C ALA A 501 -43.05 -5.22 -1.01
N VAL A 502 -42.72 -5.80 -2.17
CA VAL A 502 -43.61 -5.82 -3.35
C VAL A 502 -44.85 -6.66 -3.12
N ALA A 503 -44.72 -7.79 -2.41
CA ALA A 503 -45.85 -8.66 -2.11
C ALA A 503 -46.84 -8.03 -1.12
N ILE A 504 -46.37 -7.18 -0.21
CA ILE A 504 -47.25 -6.40 0.68
C ILE A 504 -48.00 -5.31 -0.11
N GLY A 505 -47.38 -4.75 -1.16
CA GLY A 505 -48.01 -3.77 -2.04
C GLY A 505 -48.05 -2.34 -1.48
N ASP A 506 -47.31 -2.07 -0.41
CA ASP A 506 -47.18 -0.73 0.17
C ASP A 506 -46.25 0.13 -0.71
N SER A 507 -46.77 1.23 -1.27
CA SER A 507 -45.97 2.13 -2.12
C SER A 507 -44.83 2.85 -1.39
N GLU A 508 -44.92 2.96 -0.05
CA GLU A 508 -43.91 3.58 0.81
C GLU A 508 -43.05 2.56 1.57
N ALA A 509 -43.14 1.27 1.22
CA ALA A 509 -42.32 0.22 1.83
C ALA A 509 -40.83 0.50 1.65
N ASN A 510 -40.09 0.41 2.75
CA ASN A 510 -38.64 0.53 2.77
C ASN A 510 -38.00 -0.60 3.60
N TRP A 511 -36.67 -0.68 3.58
CA TRP A 511 -35.89 -1.71 4.26
C TRP A 511 -35.92 -1.61 5.80
N GLU A 512 -36.42 -0.51 6.37
CA GLU A 512 -36.61 -0.31 7.81
C GLU A 512 -38.03 -0.57 8.29
N SER A 513 -39.05 -0.31 7.45
CA SER A 513 -40.46 -0.45 7.81
C SER A 513 -41.36 -0.66 6.60
N PHE A 514 -42.40 -1.46 6.79
CA PHE A 514 -43.54 -1.58 5.88
C PHE A 514 -44.75 -0.90 6.53
N PRO A 515 -45.35 0.14 5.92
CA PRO A 515 -46.46 0.89 6.50
C PRO A 515 -47.57 0.02 7.12
N SER A 516 -47.95 -1.06 6.44
CA SER A 516 -49.03 -1.95 6.85
C SER A 516 -48.65 -2.93 7.98
N PHE A 517 -47.36 -3.20 8.19
CA PHE A 517 -46.89 -4.18 9.19
C PHE A 517 -46.01 -3.58 10.31
N GLY A 518 -45.39 -2.43 10.09
CA GLY A 518 -44.46 -1.79 11.01
C GLY A 518 -42.99 -2.07 10.71
N LYS A 519 -42.16 -2.12 11.76
CA LYS A 519 -40.69 -2.22 11.64
C LYS A 519 -40.27 -3.60 11.10
N VAL A 520 -39.25 -3.58 10.25
CA VAL A 520 -38.65 -4.77 9.64
C VAL A 520 -37.30 -5.07 10.29
N LEU A 521 -37.05 -6.33 10.63
CA LEU A 521 -35.74 -6.90 10.93
C LEU A 521 -35.37 -7.85 9.80
N SER A 522 -34.17 -7.73 9.27
CA SER A 522 -33.68 -8.63 8.23
C SER A 522 -32.28 -9.07 8.55
N ILE A 523 -32.05 -10.38 8.57
CA ILE A 523 -30.76 -11.01 8.83
C ILE A 523 -30.38 -11.87 7.61
N ALA A 524 -29.16 -11.68 7.15
CA ALA A 524 -28.59 -12.33 5.96
C ALA A 524 -27.74 -13.56 6.29
N LEU A 525 -27.31 -13.69 7.54
CA LEU A 525 -26.44 -14.76 8.01
C LEU A 525 -27.10 -16.14 7.84
N LYS A 526 -26.29 -17.13 7.52
CA LYS A 526 -26.62 -18.56 7.62
C LYS A 526 -26.07 -19.16 8.90
N ASN A 527 -24.83 -18.82 9.21
CA ASN A 527 -24.11 -19.23 10.41
C ASN A 527 -23.81 -18.02 11.29
N TRP A 528 -23.68 -18.24 12.58
CA TRP A 528 -23.34 -17.21 13.57
C TRP A 528 -22.72 -17.84 14.81
N SER A 529 -22.29 -17.03 15.77
CA SER A 529 -21.74 -17.53 17.04
C SER A 529 -22.77 -17.69 18.16
N GLY A 530 -24.04 -17.40 17.85
CA GLY A 530 -25.14 -17.29 18.82
C GLY A 530 -25.07 -16.10 19.76
N PRO A 531 -25.95 -16.07 20.77
CA PRO A 531 -26.15 -14.89 21.62
C PRO A 531 -24.93 -14.58 22.48
N SER A 532 -24.75 -13.30 22.83
CA SER A 532 -23.57 -12.78 23.55
C SER A 532 -23.26 -13.47 24.87
N ASP A 533 -24.29 -14.02 25.52
CA ASP A 533 -24.22 -14.61 26.86
C ASP A 533 -24.00 -16.14 26.82
N ASP A 534 -23.94 -16.74 25.62
CA ASP A 534 -23.73 -18.16 25.42
C ASP A 534 -22.29 -18.49 24.94
N ASN A 535 -21.95 -19.77 24.92
CA ASN A 535 -20.69 -20.26 24.38
C ASN A 535 -20.57 -19.90 22.90
N GLN A 536 -19.42 -19.34 22.52
CA GLN A 536 -19.13 -18.97 21.14
C GLN A 536 -18.73 -20.20 20.34
N GLU A 537 -19.70 -20.81 19.68
CA GLU A 537 -19.50 -21.90 18.73
C GLU A 537 -20.19 -21.53 17.42
N VAL A 538 -19.60 -21.93 16.29
CA VAL A 538 -20.26 -21.73 15.00
C VAL A 538 -21.41 -22.71 14.87
N ARG A 539 -22.60 -22.19 14.62
CA ARG A 539 -23.82 -22.97 14.40
C ARG A 539 -24.70 -22.32 13.34
N GLU A 540 -25.58 -23.10 12.74
CA GLU A 540 -26.56 -22.52 11.83
C GLU A 540 -27.54 -21.64 12.62
N LEU A 541 -28.02 -20.55 12.02
CA LEU A 541 -29.06 -19.75 12.65
C LEU A 541 -30.33 -20.57 12.93
N SER A 542 -30.60 -21.62 12.15
CA SER A 542 -31.74 -22.51 12.37
C SER A 542 -31.64 -23.38 13.61
N ASP A 543 -30.44 -23.57 14.18
CA ASP A 543 -30.22 -24.46 15.32
C ASP A 543 -30.67 -23.82 16.65
N ASP A 544 -30.71 -22.49 16.71
CA ASP A 544 -31.13 -21.73 17.88
C ASP A 544 -32.63 -21.36 17.83
N SER A 545 -33.21 -21.12 19.00
CA SER A 545 -34.60 -20.65 19.09
C SER A 545 -34.75 -19.27 18.45
N LEU A 546 -35.92 -19.01 17.87
CA LEU A 546 -36.20 -17.72 17.24
C LEU A 546 -35.92 -16.55 18.20
N THR A 547 -36.36 -16.68 19.47
CA THR A 547 -36.15 -15.68 20.54
C THR A 547 -34.67 -15.40 20.83
N ALA A 548 -33.78 -16.39 20.71
CA ALA A 548 -32.33 -16.17 20.84
C ALA A 548 -31.77 -15.32 19.69
N ILE A 549 -32.29 -15.52 18.48
CA ILE A 549 -31.83 -14.82 17.28
C ILE A 549 -32.30 -13.36 17.25
N ILE A 550 -33.59 -13.12 17.53
CA ILE A 550 -34.21 -11.80 17.34
C ILE A 550 -34.46 -11.04 18.65
N GLY A 551 -34.20 -11.68 19.79
CA GLY A 551 -34.42 -11.14 21.12
C GLY A 551 -35.88 -11.25 21.59
N PRO A 552 -36.16 -10.89 22.86
CA PRO A 552 -37.46 -11.08 23.50
C PRO A 552 -38.56 -10.13 23.01
N ASN A 553 -38.21 -9.10 22.24
CA ASN A 553 -39.14 -8.11 21.70
C ASN A 553 -38.90 -7.93 20.19
N PRO A 554 -39.30 -8.91 19.37
CA PRO A 554 -39.01 -8.85 17.96
C PRO A 554 -39.79 -7.74 17.25
N PRO A 555 -39.19 -7.15 16.19
CA PRO A 555 -39.95 -6.32 15.26
C PRO A 555 -41.09 -7.11 14.61
N PRO A 556 -42.19 -6.43 14.21
CA PRO A 556 -43.33 -7.07 13.57
C PRO A 556 -42.99 -7.94 12.37
N VAL A 557 -42.02 -7.52 11.56
CA VAL A 557 -41.60 -8.27 10.37
C VAL A 557 -40.18 -8.75 10.56
N VAL A 558 -39.96 -10.05 10.40
CA VAL A 558 -38.66 -10.70 10.52
C VAL A 558 -38.37 -11.49 9.26
N ILE A 559 -37.23 -11.21 8.65
CA ILE A 559 -36.77 -11.85 7.41
C ILE A 559 -35.42 -12.51 7.68
N LEU A 560 -35.38 -13.84 7.62
CA LEU A 560 -34.18 -14.65 7.83
C LEU A 560 -33.77 -15.29 6.51
N SER A 561 -33.11 -14.50 5.67
CA SER A 561 -32.80 -14.87 4.28
C SER A 561 -31.68 -15.90 4.13
N GLY A 562 -30.87 -16.12 5.16
CA GLY A 562 -29.89 -17.21 5.21
C GLY A 562 -30.47 -18.53 5.71
N VAL A 563 -31.59 -18.51 6.43
CA VAL A 563 -32.17 -19.69 7.10
C VAL A 563 -32.99 -20.51 6.10
N SER A 564 -32.66 -21.80 6.02
CA SER A 564 -33.34 -22.76 5.14
C SER A 564 -34.57 -23.39 5.78
N ALA A 565 -34.60 -23.48 7.12
CA ALA A 565 -35.75 -23.97 7.89
C ALA A 565 -37.03 -23.21 7.55
N SER A 566 -38.17 -23.90 7.67
CA SER A 566 -39.47 -23.28 7.44
C SER A 566 -39.89 -22.41 8.64
N PRO A 567 -40.75 -21.39 8.44
CA PRO A 567 -41.23 -20.56 9.55
C PRO A 567 -41.89 -21.37 10.68
N SER A 568 -42.64 -22.43 10.36
CA SER A 568 -43.33 -23.27 11.35
C SER A 568 -42.36 -24.11 12.18
N GLU A 569 -41.22 -24.53 11.60
CA GLU A 569 -40.14 -25.18 12.36
C GLU A 569 -39.51 -24.22 13.38
N LEU A 570 -39.23 -22.97 12.98
CA LEU A 570 -38.63 -21.96 13.87
C LEU A 570 -39.57 -21.47 14.97
N LEU A 571 -40.88 -21.46 14.70
CA LEU A 571 -41.92 -21.10 15.66
C LEU A 571 -42.33 -22.28 16.55
N ASN A 572 -41.79 -23.48 16.30
CA ASN A 572 -42.19 -24.74 16.94
C ASN A 572 -43.71 -24.99 16.87
N GLU A 573 -44.36 -24.58 15.76
CA GLU A 573 -45.80 -24.73 15.57
C GLU A 573 -46.14 -26.21 15.32
N GLY A 574 -46.86 -26.83 16.26
CA GLY A 574 -47.47 -28.14 16.10
C GLY A 574 -48.80 -28.07 15.33
N MET A 575 -49.25 -29.19 14.75
CA MET A 575 -50.57 -29.27 14.09
C MET A 575 -51.77 -29.05 15.03
N ALA A 576 -51.54 -28.93 16.34
CA ALA A 576 -52.55 -28.69 17.37
C ALA A 576 -52.51 -27.26 17.95
N ASP A 577 -51.61 -26.40 17.47
CA ASP A 577 -51.49 -25.03 17.97
C ASP A 577 -52.46 -24.10 17.22
N ASP A 578 -53.41 -23.53 17.96
CA ASP A 578 -54.35 -22.54 17.43
C ASP A 578 -53.73 -21.13 17.45
N ALA A 579 -54.00 -20.32 16.43
CA ALA A 579 -53.50 -18.94 16.30
C ALA A 579 -53.91 -18.01 17.48
N GLU A 580 -54.97 -18.36 18.22
CA GLU A 580 -55.40 -17.67 19.44
C GLU A 580 -54.46 -17.92 20.63
N ALA A 581 -53.84 -19.11 20.72
CA ALA A 581 -52.90 -19.42 21.78
C ALA A 581 -51.59 -18.62 21.64
N ALA A 582 -51.14 -18.41 20.41
CA ALA A 582 -49.94 -17.61 20.09
C ALA A 582 -50.11 -16.10 20.33
N THR A 583 -51.35 -15.60 20.37
CA THR A 583 -51.67 -14.17 20.58
C THR A 583 -52.11 -13.84 22.03
N SER A 584 -52.04 -14.82 22.93
CA SER A 584 -52.32 -14.67 24.36
C SER A 584 -51.29 -13.77 25.07
N MET A 585 -51.72 -13.03 26.09
CA MET A 585 -50.81 -12.20 26.92
C MET A 585 -49.70 -13.00 27.63
N ALA A 586 -49.88 -14.31 27.80
CA ALA A 586 -48.91 -15.19 28.46
C ALA A 586 -47.93 -15.88 27.47
N ALA A 587 -48.15 -15.74 26.16
CA ALA A 587 -47.29 -16.32 25.13
C ALA A 587 -46.05 -15.44 24.88
N GLU A 588 -44.96 -16.05 24.43
CA GLU A 588 -43.79 -15.31 23.96
C GLU A 588 -44.18 -14.41 22.78
N ARG A 589 -43.63 -13.20 22.73
CA ARG A 589 -43.92 -12.26 21.64
C ARG A 589 -43.29 -12.77 20.35
N GLN A 590 -44.14 -13.12 19.39
CA GLN A 590 -43.72 -13.57 18.06
C GLN A 590 -43.86 -12.45 17.01
N PRO A 591 -43.03 -12.47 15.96
CA PRO A 591 -43.20 -11.55 14.84
C PRO A 591 -44.52 -11.84 14.11
N TYR A 592 -45.15 -10.78 13.60
CA TYR A 592 -46.35 -10.87 12.77
C TYR A 592 -46.06 -11.55 11.44
N LEU A 593 -44.88 -11.32 10.88
CA LEU A 593 -44.50 -11.94 9.62
C LEU A 593 -43.09 -12.49 9.73
N LEU A 594 -42.96 -13.81 9.63
CA LEU A 594 -41.69 -14.51 9.55
C LEU A 594 -41.47 -15.07 8.14
N VAL A 595 -40.41 -14.61 7.47
CA VAL A 595 -40.04 -15.07 6.13
C VAL A 595 -38.64 -15.68 6.16
N THR A 596 -38.52 -16.91 5.69
CA THR A 596 -37.25 -17.62 5.53
C THR A 596 -36.95 -17.89 4.05
N ARG A 597 -35.72 -18.33 3.76
CA ARG A 597 -35.24 -18.57 2.38
C ARG A 597 -36.04 -19.64 1.63
N SER A 598 -36.47 -20.69 2.31
CA SER A 598 -37.17 -21.83 1.69
C SER A 598 -38.50 -21.43 1.07
N ARG A 599 -39.22 -20.48 1.67
CA ARG A 599 -40.48 -19.94 1.12
C ARG A 599 -40.22 -18.91 0.03
N SER A 600 -39.31 -17.96 0.22
CA SER A 600 -39.05 -16.88 -0.76
C SER A 600 -38.51 -17.42 -2.10
N PHE A 601 -37.60 -18.40 -2.06
CA PHE A 601 -36.98 -18.97 -3.25
C PHE A 601 -37.96 -19.72 -4.16
N ASN A 602 -38.93 -20.43 -3.57
CA ASN A 602 -39.97 -21.11 -4.34
C ASN A 602 -40.91 -20.12 -5.04
N GLN A 603 -41.21 -19.00 -4.38
CA GLN A 603 -42.04 -17.95 -4.96
C GLN A 603 -41.32 -17.19 -6.08
N LEU A 604 -40.02 -16.93 -5.96
CA LEU A 604 -39.23 -16.31 -7.04
C LEU A 604 -39.14 -17.19 -8.30
N ARG A 605 -39.15 -18.53 -8.15
CA ARG A 605 -39.04 -19.46 -9.29
C ARG A 605 -40.36 -19.75 -10.00
N LYS A 606 -41.48 -19.78 -9.27
CA LYS A 606 -42.77 -20.29 -9.77
C LYS A 606 -43.97 -19.38 -9.45
N GLY A 607 -43.77 -18.35 -8.65
CA GLY A 607 -44.79 -17.41 -8.23
C GLY A 607 -45.02 -16.30 -9.25
N SER A 608 -46.17 -15.67 -9.16
CA SER A 608 -46.55 -14.46 -9.90
C SER A 608 -46.92 -13.38 -8.89
N LEU A 609 -46.81 -12.10 -9.26
CA LEU A 609 -47.12 -10.97 -8.37
C LEU A 609 -48.48 -11.12 -7.65
N ASN A 610 -49.54 -11.47 -8.39
CA ASN A 610 -50.88 -11.61 -7.81
C ASN A 610 -50.95 -12.71 -6.73
N LYS A 611 -50.31 -13.86 -6.96
CA LYS A 611 -50.30 -14.98 -5.99
C LYS A 611 -49.57 -14.60 -4.71
N LEU A 612 -48.52 -13.79 -4.83
CA LEU A 612 -47.77 -13.27 -3.69
C LEU A 612 -48.63 -12.29 -2.89
N GLN A 613 -49.27 -11.32 -3.56
CA GLN A 613 -50.16 -10.37 -2.91
C GLN A 613 -51.35 -11.06 -2.23
N ASP A 614 -51.96 -12.05 -2.88
CA ASP A 614 -53.03 -12.86 -2.29
C ASP A 614 -52.54 -13.61 -1.04
N TYR A 615 -51.34 -14.19 -1.10
CA TYR A 615 -50.76 -14.95 0.01
C TYR A 615 -50.46 -14.07 1.23
N PHE A 616 -49.74 -12.96 1.05
CA PHE A 616 -49.42 -12.05 2.15
C PHE A 616 -50.66 -11.28 2.63
N GLY A 617 -51.58 -10.93 1.73
CA GLY A 617 -52.87 -10.32 2.08
C GLY A 617 -53.75 -11.24 2.93
N LYS A 618 -53.76 -12.55 2.63
CA LYS A 618 -54.46 -13.55 3.46
C LYS A 618 -53.85 -13.64 4.86
N HIS A 619 -52.52 -13.72 4.97
CA HIS A 619 -51.82 -13.73 6.26
C HIS A 619 -52.13 -12.49 7.11
N LEU A 620 -52.17 -11.31 6.47
CA LEU A 620 -52.48 -10.04 7.13
C LEU A 620 -53.91 -10.05 7.71
N LYS A 621 -54.86 -10.53 6.91
CA LYS A 621 -56.26 -10.65 7.33
C LYS A 621 -56.43 -11.64 8.48
N GLU A 622 -55.83 -12.82 8.39
CA GLU A 622 -55.89 -13.85 9.44
C GLU A 622 -55.35 -13.34 10.78
N GLN A 623 -54.27 -12.55 10.76
CA GLN A 623 -53.74 -11.95 11.98
C GLN A 623 -54.58 -10.81 12.53
N TYR A 624 -55.13 -9.96 11.66
CA TYR A 624 -56.03 -8.91 12.09
C TYR A 624 -57.25 -9.51 12.79
N ASP A 625 -57.84 -10.55 12.20
CA ASP A 625 -58.99 -11.27 12.73
C ASP A 625 -58.63 -11.98 14.05
N ALA A 626 -57.48 -12.68 14.12
CA ALA A 626 -57.02 -13.34 15.35
C ALA A 626 -56.80 -12.34 16.51
N ARG A 627 -56.26 -11.15 16.21
CA ARG A 627 -56.05 -10.11 17.21
C ARG A 627 -57.37 -9.50 17.70
N GLN A 628 -58.32 -9.24 16.80
CA GLN A 628 -59.64 -8.74 17.19
C GLN A 628 -60.36 -9.77 18.08
N ASN A 629 -60.34 -11.05 17.68
CA ASN A 629 -60.91 -12.13 18.48
C ASN A 629 -60.26 -12.25 19.87
N ALA A 630 -58.93 -12.12 19.96
CA ALA A 630 -58.22 -12.13 21.24
C ALA A 630 -58.54 -10.91 22.14
N ILE A 631 -58.83 -9.75 21.55
CA ILE A 631 -59.27 -8.55 22.27
C ILE A 631 -60.71 -8.73 22.78
N GLU A 632 -61.61 -9.21 21.91
CA GLU A 632 -63.02 -9.44 22.23
C GLU A 632 -63.18 -10.55 23.28
N GLY A 633 -62.47 -11.68 23.13
CA GLY A 633 -62.50 -12.79 24.08
C GLY A 633 -61.90 -12.47 25.47
N ASN A 634 -60.97 -11.50 25.56
CA ASN A 634 -60.50 -10.97 26.85
C ASN A 634 -61.45 -9.92 27.44
N GLY A 635 -62.25 -9.25 26.62
CA GLY A 635 -63.31 -8.35 27.04
C GLY A 635 -64.49 -9.08 27.69
N GLU A 636 -64.89 -10.22 27.14
CA GLU A 636 -66.00 -11.05 27.66
C GLU A 636 -65.66 -11.80 28.96
N ARG A 637 -64.38 -12.11 29.21
CA ARG A 637 -63.93 -12.76 30.47
C ARG A 637 -63.75 -11.81 31.66
N ARG A 638 -64.03 -10.51 31.50
CA ARG A 638 -63.93 -9.47 32.56
C ARG A 638 -65.28 -8.94 33.05
N LEU A 639 -66.39 -9.54 32.65
CA LEU A 639 -67.72 -9.39 33.26
C LEU A 639 -68.07 -10.68 34.00
#